data_AF-A0A7Z0IVG7-F1
#
_entry.id   AF-A0A7Z0IVG7-F1
#
_cell.length_a   1.000
_cell.length_b   1.000
_cell.length_c   1.000
_cell.angle_alpha   90.00
_cell.angle_beta   90.00
_cell.angle_gamma   90.00
#
_symmetry.space_group_name_H-M   'P 1'
#
loop_
_entity.id
_entity.type
_entity.pdbx_description
1 polymer ?
#
loop_
_entity_poly.entity_id
_entity_poly.type
_entity_poly.pdbx_seq_one_letter_code
_entity_poly.pdbx_strand_id
1 'polypeptide(L)'
;MLEAGKNKETIVAAGGYGVPLRKSDRLQLPLNDDHCTIETFGDWLARHDGERLAVDLFTGAGGLSLGIQDAGWTIAAGVDFDERAVETHASNFPGLSLRLDLAEVEVRDHLVQVLSDAKIDLIAGGPPCQPFSRAGRNKIRDLVLNHGRDPDDLRKELWRAYLDIVTRVRPRAVLMENVPDMGLADDFAVIRILQDKLEKMGYATEVRLASASDFGVPQHRKRLILLARNDIDFFDWPDEKCPQPTLRDAIADLPGFNFGPRELIGDRELTYDESQDLSELAQEMRDGAEPGVVHDHMTRAVREDDYATFNRMTSTTLYSDLDESERRYRADSFTDKYKRLGYGDLSRTITAHIAKDGYWYIHPEEPRTLTVREAARVQTFPDRFRFAGTRSDAFRQIGNAVPPQLGRAAASALKPLESDDVPGVEPLWVQVREELAEWARANRDGEKWYSYPAPEMGPVQAAVVALLAGTRELDLASIAEFVRGWKRITPGRYLDLLHKAPTRSAYKRLGRLTQAIDVPGIWNVKRRAELARLLELAPAQEAVFTMLLGQDDLLVLNQATLRVAARVAGSESDRTNRQTTGRVDLSRLVGAEEDASLRLAAVQVIGRTLCTAEDPNCAECPLANVCREPQDGTDLRREAADGTLLSVL
;
A
#
# COMPACT_ATOMS: atom_id res chain seq x y z
N MET A 1 37.07 48.13 24.42
CA MET A 1 36.60 49.52 24.40
C MET A 1 35.86 49.72 23.07
N LEU A 2 34.54 49.92 23.16
CA LEU A 2 33.60 50.48 22.17
C LEU A 2 33.38 49.64 20.88
N GLU A 3 32.32 48.82 20.82
CA GLU A 3 30.92 49.16 20.44
C GLU A 3 30.72 49.54 18.97
N ALA A 4 30.02 48.68 18.24
CA ALA A 4 28.92 49.05 17.33
C ALA A 4 28.26 47.77 16.76
N GLY A 5 27.45 47.10 17.58
CA GLY A 5 26.47 46.13 17.10
C GLY A 5 25.28 46.89 16.50
N LYS A 6 24.92 46.58 15.24
CA LYS A 6 23.63 47.00 14.66
C LYS A 6 22.70 45.81 14.62
N ASN A 7 21.68 45.90 15.47
CA ASN A 7 20.49 45.07 15.53
C ASN A 7 19.87 44.89 14.14
N LYS A 8 19.71 43.62 13.71
CA LYS A 8 18.59 43.24 12.85
C LYS A 8 17.43 42.91 13.78
N GLU A 9 16.52 43.86 13.92
CA GLU A 9 15.23 43.66 14.56
C GLU A 9 14.51 42.51 13.86
N THR A 10 14.49 41.38 14.53
CA THR A 10 13.57 40.29 14.24
C THR A 10 12.24 40.77 14.80
N ILE A 11 11.30 41.13 13.94
CA ILE A 11 9.89 41.32 14.34
C ILE A 11 9.37 39.93 14.71
N VAL A 12 9.65 39.53 15.95
CA VAL A 12 8.94 38.45 16.62
C VAL A 12 7.60 39.05 17.03
N ALA A 13 6.64 38.99 16.11
CA ALA A 13 5.24 39.15 16.51
C ALA A 13 4.96 38.03 17.53
N ALA A 14 4.65 38.44 18.77
CA ALA A 14 4.32 37.58 19.89
C ALA A 14 3.07 36.75 19.60
N GLY A 15 3.21 35.66 18.85
CA GLY A 15 2.18 34.66 18.63
C GLY A 15 2.19 33.63 19.74
N GLY A 16 1.75 34.01 20.95
CA GLY A 16 1.43 33.02 21.98
C GLY A 16 0.38 32.05 21.44
N TYR A 17 0.55 30.74 21.65
CA TYR A 17 -0.50 29.77 21.37
C TYR A 17 -1.77 30.21 22.14
N GLY A 18 -2.78 30.74 21.44
CA GLY A 18 -3.98 31.37 22.04
C GLY A 18 -4.91 30.45 22.85
N VAL A 19 -4.52 29.18 23.03
CA VAL A 19 -5.09 28.19 23.95
C VAL A 19 -3.91 27.50 24.64
N PRO A 20 -3.85 27.46 25.98
CA PRO A 20 -2.83 26.71 26.71
C PRO A 20 -2.82 25.24 26.26
N LEU A 21 -1.63 24.70 25.96
CA LEU A 21 -1.46 23.28 25.66
C LEU A 21 -1.73 22.46 26.93
N ARG A 22 -2.97 21.99 27.09
CA ARG A 22 -3.37 21.08 28.17
C ARG A 22 -3.33 19.64 27.67
N LYS A 23 -2.42 18.84 28.22
CA LYS A 23 -2.44 17.39 28.06
C LYS A 23 -3.61 16.85 28.89
N SER A 24 -4.36 15.90 28.34
CA SER A 24 -5.34 15.16 29.14
C SER A 24 -4.64 14.24 30.12
N ASP A 25 -5.37 13.78 31.13
CA ASP A 25 -4.88 12.74 32.01
C ASP A 25 -4.60 11.45 31.24
N ARG A 26 -3.59 10.72 31.73
CA ARG A 26 -3.21 9.43 31.18
C ARG A 26 -4.20 8.38 31.67
N LEU A 27 -4.85 7.70 30.74
CA LEU A 27 -5.68 6.54 31.04
C LEU A 27 -4.78 5.30 31.13
N GLN A 28 -4.88 4.57 32.24
CA GLN A 28 -4.36 3.21 32.39
C GLN A 28 -5.54 2.26 32.31
N LEU A 29 -5.39 1.19 31.55
CA LEU A 29 -6.42 0.18 31.37
C LEU A 29 -5.99 -1.11 32.11
N PRO A 30 -6.94 -1.85 32.71
CA PRO A 30 -6.65 -3.18 33.22
C PRO A 30 -6.23 -4.10 32.07
N LEU A 31 -5.46 -5.14 32.40
CA LEU A 31 -5.16 -6.20 31.44
C LEU A 31 -6.44 -6.96 31.10
N ASN A 32 -6.49 -7.51 29.90
CA ASN A 32 -7.53 -8.47 29.54
C ASN A 32 -7.48 -9.66 30.52
N ASP A 33 -8.65 -10.21 30.88
CA ASP A 33 -8.75 -11.32 31.83
C ASP A 33 -7.97 -12.58 31.38
N ASP A 34 -7.76 -12.71 30.08
CA ASP A 34 -7.04 -13.81 29.44
C ASP A 34 -5.67 -13.40 28.86
N HIS A 35 -5.11 -12.28 29.33
CA HIS A 35 -3.74 -11.89 29.07
C HIS A 35 -2.74 -12.84 29.77
N CYS A 36 -1.64 -13.18 29.10
CA CYS A 36 -0.56 -14.00 29.69
C CYS A 36 0.82 -13.34 29.59
N THR A 37 1.78 -13.90 30.30
CA THR A 37 3.21 -13.57 30.21
C THR A 37 3.96 -14.66 29.48
N ILE A 38 5.22 -14.43 29.10
CA ILE A 38 6.05 -15.44 28.44
C ILE A 38 6.14 -16.73 29.28
N GLU A 39 6.21 -16.60 30.61
CA GLU A 39 6.27 -17.72 31.55
C GLU A 39 4.97 -18.53 31.62
N THR A 40 3.83 -17.88 31.39
CA THR A 40 2.49 -18.49 31.47
C THR A 40 1.89 -18.79 30.09
N PHE A 41 2.63 -18.52 29.02
CA PHE A 41 2.17 -18.72 27.64
C PHE A 41 1.88 -20.20 27.33
N GLY A 42 2.67 -21.13 27.87
CA GLY A 42 2.40 -22.57 27.71
C GLY A 42 1.04 -22.99 28.29
N ASP A 43 0.69 -22.48 29.47
CA ASP A 43 -0.62 -22.74 30.10
C ASP A 43 -1.75 -22.05 29.32
N TRP A 44 -1.49 -20.88 28.75
CA TRP A 44 -2.43 -20.19 27.86
C TRP A 44 -2.68 -21.04 26.60
N LEU A 45 -1.63 -21.51 25.92
CA LEU A 45 -1.74 -22.37 24.75
C LEU A 45 -2.56 -23.64 25.03
N ALA A 46 -2.37 -24.26 26.20
CA ALA A 46 -3.15 -25.43 26.59
C ALA A 46 -4.65 -25.16 26.76
N ARG A 47 -5.04 -23.94 27.15
CA ARG A 47 -6.45 -23.53 27.26
C ARG A 47 -7.09 -23.19 25.91
N HIS A 48 -6.28 -22.84 24.92
CA HIS A 48 -6.70 -22.49 23.55
C HIS A 48 -6.35 -23.61 22.54
N ASP A 49 -6.22 -24.85 23.00
CA ASP A 49 -5.94 -25.98 22.12
C ASP A 49 -7.09 -26.17 21.11
N GLY A 50 -6.72 -26.37 19.84
CA GLY A 50 -7.66 -26.47 18.72
C GLY A 50 -8.20 -25.13 18.19
N GLU A 51 -7.89 -24.00 18.82
CA GLU A 51 -8.22 -22.67 18.28
C GLU A 51 -7.25 -22.24 17.16
N ARG A 52 -7.69 -21.28 16.34
CA ARG A 52 -6.89 -20.76 15.21
C ARG A 52 -6.02 -19.61 15.69
N LEU A 53 -4.74 -19.88 15.95
CA LEU A 53 -3.86 -18.91 16.58
C LEU A 53 -3.27 -17.90 15.58
N ALA A 54 -3.33 -16.62 15.91
CA ALA A 54 -2.78 -15.53 15.13
C ALA A 54 -1.75 -14.71 15.92
N VAL A 55 -0.72 -14.23 15.23
CA VAL A 55 0.26 -13.28 15.75
C VAL A 55 0.19 -12.01 14.92
N ASP A 56 -0.02 -10.85 15.55
CA ASP A 56 0.02 -9.55 14.89
C ASP A 56 1.37 -8.85 15.21
N LEU A 57 2.10 -8.48 14.16
CA LEU A 57 3.39 -7.79 14.23
C LEU A 57 3.19 -6.32 13.84
N PHE A 58 3.82 -5.40 14.58
CA PHE A 58 3.61 -3.96 14.41
C PHE A 58 2.14 -3.57 14.69
N THR A 59 1.57 -4.11 15.76
CA THR A 59 0.12 -4.11 16.02
C THR A 59 -0.49 -2.72 16.16
N GLY A 60 0.30 -1.73 16.56
CA GLY A 60 -0.22 -0.48 17.10
C GLY A 60 -1.24 -0.78 18.20
N ALA A 61 -2.37 -0.06 18.20
CA ALA A 61 -3.46 -0.32 19.13
C ALA A 61 -4.20 -1.65 18.88
N GLY A 62 -3.89 -2.41 17.82
CA GLY A 62 -4.56 -3.68 17.52
C GLY A 62 -5.85 -3.53 16.69
N GLY A 63 -5.94 -2.52 15.81
CA GLY A 63 -7.05 -2.46 14.86
C GLY A 63 -7.09 -3.64 13.90
N LEU A 64 -5.91 -4.12 13.48
CA LEU A 64 -5.77 -5.34 12.69
C LEU A 64 -6.05 -6.59 13.55
N SER A 65 -5.46 -6.70 14.75
CA SER A 65 -5.81 -7.71 15.76
C SER A 65 -7.32 -7.86 15.96
N LEU A 66 -8.06 -6.75 16.09
CA LEU A 66 -9.51 -6.79 16.27
C LEU A 66 -10.22 -7.35 15.04
N GLY A 67 -9.84 -6.92 13.84
CA GLY A 67 -10.39 -7.48 12.61
C GLY A 67 -10.12 -8.99 12.48
N ILE A 68 -8.93 -9.44 12.85
CA ILE A 68 -8.55 -10.86 12.86
C ILE A 68 -9.41 -11.64 13.87
N GLN A 69 -9.59 -11.10 15.08
CA GLN A 69 -10.43 -11.70 16.11
C GLN A 69 -11.90 -11.76 15.67
N ASP A 70 -12.44 -10.70 15.06
CA ASP A 70 -13.81 -10.66 14.53
C ASP A 70 -13.98 -11.61 13.32
N ALA A 71 -12.89 -12.00 12.66
CA ALA A 71 -12.88 -13.07 11.67
C ALA A 71 -12.86 -14.46 12.31
N GLY A 72 -12.82 -14.60 13.64
CA GLY A 72 -12.87 -15.90 14.35
C GLY A 72 -11.51 -16.57 14.54
N TRP A 73 -10.46 -15.77 14.66
CA TRP A 73 -9.12 -16.20 15.07
C TRP A 73 -8.86 -15.77 16.52
N THR A 74 -7.91 -16.42 17.18
CA THR A 74 -7.49 -16.09 18.54
C THR A 74 -6.14 -15.41 18.50
N ILE A 75 -6.02 -14.21 19.05
CA ILE A 75 -4.75 -13.48 19.11
C ILE A 75 -3.86 -14.12 20.18
N ALA A 76 -2.83 -14.84 19.75
CA ALA A 76 -1.85 -15.47 20.63
C ALA A 76 -0.75 -14.49 21.07
N ALA A 77 -0.35 -13.59 20.17
CA ALA A 77 0.61 -12.54 20.48
C ALA A 77 0.43 -11.28 19.63
N GLY A 78 0.58 -10.12 20.26
CA GLY A 78 0.78 -8.83 19.61
C GLY A 78 2.14 -8.25 19.94
N VAL A 79 2.86 -7.75 18.94
CA VAL A 79 4.20 -7.16 19.09
C VAL A 79 4.26 -5.74 18.56
N ASP A 80 4.69 -4.79 19.38
CA ASP A 80 4.96 -3.41 18.97
C ASP A 80 6.11 -2.81 19.81
N PHE A 81 6.77 -1.76 19.32
CA PHE A 81 7.83 -1.08 20.07
C PHE A 81 7.27 0.07 20.94
N ASP A 82 6.09 0.60 20.60
CA ASP A 82 5.43 1.69 21.31
C ASP A 82 4.73 1.18 22.57
N GLU A 83 5.13 1.70 23.72
CA GLU A 83 4.60 1.30 25.03
C GLU A 83 3.08 1.53 25.15
N ARG A 84 2.54 2.61 24.57
CA ARG A 84 1.11 2.95 24.68
C ARG A 84 0.26 2.03 23.82
N ALA A 85 0.77 1.68 22.63
CA ALA A 85 0.17 0.67 21.76
C ALA A 85 0.10 -0.70 22.47
N VAL A 86 1.19 -1.14 23.10
CA VAL A 86 1.25 -2.42 23.83
C VAL A 86 0.31 -2.41 25.05
N GLU A 87 0.25 -1.31 25.81
CA GLU A 87 -0.72 -1.15 26.92
C GLU A 87 -2.17 -1.27 26.42
N THR A 88 -2.51 -0.64 25.30
CA THR A 88 -3.83 -0.78 24.67
C THR A 88 -4.08 -2.22 24.21
N HIS A 89 -3.11 -2.84 23.52
CA HIS A 89 -3.25 -4.21 23.05
C HIS A 89 -3.50 -5.19 24.21
N ALA A 90 -2.71 -5.08 25.28
CA ALA A 90 -2.81 -5.92 26.47
C ALA A 90 -4.16 -5.81 27.20
N SER A 91 -4.84 -4.67 27.08
CA SER A 91 -6.17 -4.47 27.67
C SER A 91 -7.32 -5.02 26.83
N ASN A 92 -7.14 -5.12 25.50
CA ASN A 92 -8.23 -5.48 24.58
C ASN A 92 -8.13 -6.92 24.06
N PHE A 93 -6.96 -7.55 24.10
CA PHE A 93 -6.73 -8.87 23.51
C PHE A 93 -6.21 -9.90 24.53
N PRO A 94 -6.55 -11.19 24.35
CA PRO A 94 -5.94 -12.27 25.09
C PRO A 94 -4.48 -12.49 24.66
N GLY A 95 -3.79 -13.43 25.31
CA GLY A 95 -2.45 -13.85 24.90
C GLY A 95 -1.36 -12.85 25.30
N LEU A 96 -0.26 -12.86 24.54
CA LEU A 96 0.92 -12.03 24.82
C LEU A 96 0.80 -10.63 24.21
N SER A 97 1.21 -9.60 24.95
CA SER A 97 1.42 -8.25 24.42
C SER A 97 2.85 -7.81 24.69
N LEU A 98 3.71 -7.89 23.67
CA LEU A 98 5.16 -7.78 23.82
C LEU A 98 5.68 -6.45 23.29
N ARG A 99 6.43 -5.75 24.15
CA ARG A 99 7.15 -4.53 23.76
C ARG A 99 8.53 -4.87 23.21
N LEU A 100 8.65 -5.01 21.89
CA LEU A 100 9.89 -5.44 21.22
C LEU A 100 10.20 -4.58 19.99
N ASP A 101 11.48 -4.33 19.74
CA ASP A 101 11.95 -3.71 18.48
C ASP A 101 12.38 -4.79 17.48
N LEU A 102 11.52 -5.07 16.51
CA LEU A 102 11.76 -6.10 15.49
C LEU A 102 12.89 -5.74 14.50
N ALA A 103 13.45 -4.52 14.55
CA ALA A 103 14.63 -4.18 13.78
C ALA A 103 15.86 -5.01 14.21
N GLU A 104 15.94 -5.39 15.49
CA GLU A 104 17.07 -6.15 16.06
C GLU A 104 16.92 -7.65 15.78
N VAL A 105 18.00 -8.31 15.37
CA VAL A 105 17.98 -9.73 14.95
C VAL A 105 17.74 -10.63 16.17
N GLU A 106 18.43 -10.33 17.26
CA GLU A 106 18.41 -11.06 18.53
C GLU A 106 17.00 -11.03 19.16
N VAL A 107 16.29 -9.91 18.98
CA VAL A 107 14.89 -9.75 19.41
C VAL A 107 13.98 -10.67 18.60
N ARG A 108 14.19 -10.78 17.28
CA ARG A 108 13.42 -11.72 16.45
C ARG A 108 13.75 -13.17 16.77
N ASP A 109 15.01 -13.48 17.09
CA ASP A 109 15.41 -14.81 17.53
C ASP A 109 14.66 -15.23 18.79
N HIS A 110 14.60 -14.33 19.77
CA HIS A 110 13.85 -14.58 21.00
C HIS A 110 12.35 -14.75 20.75
N LEU A 111 11.74 -13.89 19.93
CA LEU A 111 10.31 -14.00 19.59
C LEU A 111 9.99 -15.34 18.92
N VAL A 112 10.79 -15.77 17.95
CA VAL A 112 10.61 -17.05 17.25
C VAL A 112 10.74 -18.23 18.23
N GLN A 113 11.64 -18.13 19.21
CA GLN A 113 11.78 -19.13 20.27
C GLN A 113 10.55 -19.17 21.19
N VAL A 114 9.99 -18.02 21.57
CA VAL A 114 8.77 -17.97 22.41
C VAL A 114 7.58 -18.61 21.67
N LEU A 115 7.50 -18.43 20.35
CA LEU A 115 6.41 -18.96 19.52
C LEU A 115 6.62 -20.41 19.09
N SER A 116 7.75 -21.06 19.38
CA SER A 116 8.10 -22.37 18.80
C SER A 116 7.16 -23.50 19.23
N ASP A 117 6.59 -23.39 20.42
CA ASP A 117 5.70 -24.39 21.00
C ASP A 117 4.23 -24.17 20.58
N ALA A 118 3.95 -23.06 19.89
CA ALA A 118 2.62 -22.71 19.41
C ALA A 118 2.45 -23.07 17.93
N LYS A 119 1.33 -23.72 17.59
CA LYS A 119 0.92 -23.87 16.19
C LYS A 119 0.31 -22.55 15.70
N ILE A 120 1.16 -21.65 15.22
CA ILE A 120 0.72 -20.36 14.68
C ILE A 120 0.12 -20.56 13.29
N ASP A 121 -1.18 -20.28 13.16
CA ASP A 121 -1.92 -20.43 11.92
C ASP A 121 -1.85 -19.17 11.05
N LEU A 122 -1.72 -17.98 11.64
CA LEU A 122 -1.63 -16.70 10.93
C LEU A 122 -0.54 -15.81 11.53
N ILE A 123 0.31 -15.25 10.67
CA ILE A 123 1.09 -14.06 11.00
C ILE A 123 0.53 -12.88 10.21
N ALA A 124 0.11 -11.85 10.92
CA ALA A 124 -0.35 -10.59 10.38
C ALA A 124 0.61 -9.45 10.73
N GLY A 125 0.58 -8.35 9.98
CA GLY A 125 1.26 -7.14 10.41
C GLY A 125 1.32 -6.00 9.40
N GLY A 126 1.56 -4.79 9.92
CA GLY A 126 1.68 -3.56 9.15
C GLY A 126 3.06 -2.91 9.28
N PRO A 127 4.14 -3.49 8.72
CA PRO A 127 5.49 -2.96 8.90
C PRO A 127 5.59 -1.52 8.36
N PRO A 128 6.10 -0.55 9.14
CA PRO A 128 6.06 0.85 8.75
C PRO A 128 6.98 1.14 7.57
N CYS A 129 6.42 1.81 6.56
CA CYS A 129 7.05 2.07 5.27
C CYS A 129 7.61 3.51 5.15
N GLN A 130 8.20 4.04 6.24
CA GLN A 130 8.63 5.45 6.34
C GLN A 130 9.58 5.95 5.23
N PRO A 131 10.42 5.13 4.56
CA PRO A 131 11.24 5.62 3.45
C PRO A 131 10.45 5.99 2.18
N PHE A 132 9.26 5.44 1.96
CA PHE A 132 8.61 5.43 0.64
C PHE A 132 7.42 6.41 0.51
N SER A 133 6.93 6.95 1.63
CA SER A 133 5.86 7.95 1.64
C SER A 133 6.24 9.25 0.88
N ARG A 134 5.27 9.97 0.29
CA ARG A 134 5.53 11.28 -0.36
C ARG A 134 6.29 12.27 0.53
N ALA A 135 6.03 12.25 1.85
CA ALA A 135 6.73 13.09 2.83
C ALA A 135 8.15 12.59 3.14
N GLY A 136 8.34 11.26 3.21
CA GLY A 136 9.64 10.60 3.39
C GLY A 136 10.57 10.80 2.19
N ARG A 137 10.03 10.76 0.97
CA ARG A 137 10.79 10.95 -0.29
C ARG A 137 11.50 12.30 -0.38
N ASN A 138 10.86 13.39 0.05
CA ASN A 138 11.50 14.71 0.07
C ASN A 138 12.66 14.75 1.06
N LYS A 139 12.49 14.10 2.22
CA LYS A 139 13.51 14.04 3.27
C LYS A 139 14.68 13.13 2.87
N ILE A 140 14.41 12.01 2.21
CA ILE A 140 15.42 11.07 1.71
C ILE A 140 16.16 11.63 0.49
N ARG A 141 15.49 12.31 -0.46
CA ARG A 141 16.21 13.01 -1.54
C ARG A 141 17.19 14.03 -0.98
N ASP A 142 16.79 14.78 0.03
CA ASP A 142 17.66 15.77 0.68
C ASP A 142 18.82 15.09 1.44
N LEU A 143 18.55 13.99 2.15
CA LEU A 143 19.55 13.21 2.89
C LEU A 143 20.52 12.42 1.99
N VAL A 144 20.08 11.91 0.84
CA VAL A 144 20.93 11.17 -0.10
C VAL A 144 21.77 12.13 -0.94
N LEU A 145 21.19 13.27 -1.37
CA LEU A 145 21.91 14.27 -2.15
C LEU A 145 22.91 15.09 -1.31
N ASN A 146 22.62 15.34 -0.02
CA ASN A 146 23.44 16.21 0.83
C ASN A 146 24.16 15.49 1.99
N HIS A 147 23.76 14.27 2.37
CA HIS A 147 24.24 13.61 3.60
C HIS A 147 24.77 12.17 3.44
N GLY A 148 24.91 11.65 2.20
CA GLY A 148 25.75 10.48 1.88
C GLY A 148 25.47 9.20 2.70
N ARG A 149 24.24 8.67 2.66
CA ARG A 149 23.85 7.46 3.41
C ARG A 149 24.41 6.16 2.83
N ASP A 150 24.75 5.23 3.73
CA ASP A 150 25.44 3.95 3.49
C ASP A 150 24.48 2.81 3.05
N PRO A 151 24.84 1.94 2.08
CA PRO A 151 24.07 0.74 1.69
C PRO A 151 23.77 -0.28 2.80
N ASP A 152 24.48 -0.31 3.94
CA ASP A 152 24.10 -1.17 5.09
C ASP A 152 22.77 -0.76 5.76
N ASP A 153 22.22 0.42 5.44
CA ASP A 153 20.88 0.88 5.88
C ASP A 153 19.74 0.09 5.22
N LEU A 154 20.01 -0.67 4.14
CA LEU A 154 19.05 -1.57 3.48
C LEU A 154 18.59 -2.73 4.40
N ARG A 155 19.41 -3.13 5.38
CA ARG A 155 18.99 -4.13 6.38
C ARG A 155 17.99 -3.59 7.41
N LYS A 156 17.71 -2.27 7.43
CA LYS A 156 16.78 -1.63 8.37
C LYS A 156 15.36 -1.45 7.85
N GLU A 157 15.02 -2.09 6.73
CA GLU A 157 13.64 -2.06 6.24
C GLU A 157 12.79 -3.10 6.99
N LEU A 158 11.83 -2.62 7.80
CA LEU A 158 11.04 -3.46 8.72
C LEU A 158 10.15 -4.50 8.01
N TRP A 159 9.90 -4.37 6.70
CA TRP A 159 9.25 -5.43 5.93
C TRP A 159 10.15 -6.67 5.78
N ARG A 160 11.49 -6.52 5.79
CA ARG A 160 12.42 -7.67 5.82
C ARG A 160 12.37 -8.38 7.16
N ALA A 161 12.26 -7.62 8.25
CA ALA A 161 12.06 -8.18 9.60
C ALA A 161 10.75 -8.96 9.71
N TYR A 162 9.66 -8.43 9.14
CA TYR A 162 8.39 -9.15 8.99
C TYR A 162 8.57 -10.48 8.25
N LEU A 163 9.20 -10.43 7.06
CA LEU A 163 9.42 -11.62 6.23
C LEU A 163 10.36 -12.65 6.88
N ASP A 164 11.36 -12.22 7.63
CA ASP A 164 12.26 -13.08 8.40
C ASP A 164 11.48 -13.93 9.42
N ILE A 165 10.58 -13.31 10.18
CA ILE A 165 9.73 -14.02 11.15
C ILE A 165 8.80 -15.00 10.44
N VAL A 166 8.13 -14.56 9.37
CA VAL A 166 7.27 -15.44 8.54
C VAL A 166 8.05 -16.63 7.99
N THR A 167 9.29 -16.42 7.54
CA THR A 167 10.13 -17.47 6.97
C THR A 167 10.52 -18.54 7.99
N ARG A 168 10.67 -18.14 9.26
CA ARG A 168 11.10 -19.01 10.36
C ARG A 168 9.93 -19.72 11.03
N VAL A 169 8.82 -19.03 11.26
CA VAL A 169 7.61 -19.59 11.88
C VAL A 169 6.81 -20.44 10.89
N ARG A 170 6.79 -20.06 9.59
CA ARG A 170 6.05 -20.75 8.51
C ARG A 170 4.57 -21.02 8.87
N PRO A 171 3.79 -19.95 9.12
CA PRO A 171 2.37 -20.10 9.48
C PRO A 171 1.56 -20.69 8.32
N ARG A 172 0.31 -21.14 8.55
CA ARG A 172 -0.57 -21.54 7.44
C ARG A 172 -0.88 -20.35 6.52
N ALA A 173 -1.10 -19.18 7.10
CA ALA A 173 -1.50 -17.97 6.41
C ALA A 173 -0.67 -16.74 6.83
N VAL A 174 -0.59 -15.76 5.94
CA VAL A 174 0.13 -14.50 6.12
C VAL A 174 -0.75 -13.34 5.65
N LEU A 175 -0.85 -12.28 6.46
CA LEU A 175 -1.57 -11.06 6.13
C LEU A 175 -0.68 -9.85 6.35
N MET A 176 -0.22 -9.21 5.29
CA MET A 176 0.53 -7.97 5.39
C MET A 176 -0.30 -6.78 4.92
N GLU A 177 -0.40 -5.75 5.76
CA GLU A 177 -1.02 -4.48 5.42
C GLU A 177 0.03 -3.41 5.13
N ASN A 178 -0.27 -2.51 4.18
CA ASN A 178 0.46 -1.26 4.05
C ASN A 178 -0.32 -0.13 3.36
N VAL A 179 0.30 1.05 3.32
CA VAL A 179 -0.18 2.17 2.52
C VAL A 179 -0.01 1.90 1.02
N PRO A 180 -0.89 2.43 0.15
CA PRO A 180 -0.76 2.27 -1.30
C PRO A 180 0.57 2.79 -1.86
N ASP A 181 1.13 3.82 -1.22
CA ASP A 181 2.42 4.42 -1.56
C ASP A 181 3.58 3.41 -1.47
N MET A 182 3.49 2.35 -0.66
CA MET A 182 4.52 1.33 -0.55
C MET A 182 4.77 0.62 -1.88
N GLY A 183 3.70 0.26 -2.62
CA GLY A 183 3.85 -0.32 -3.96
C GLY A 183 4.00 0.74 -5.06
N LEU A 184 3.45 1.94 -4.88
CA LEU A 184 3.49 2.96 -5.93
C LEU A 184 4.82 3.72 -6.01
N ALA A 185 5.62 3.77 -4.93
CA ALA A 185 6.83 4.58 -4.86
C ALA A 185 8.09 3.89 -5.42
N ASP A 186 8.11 2.57 -5.54
CA ASP A 186 9.24 1.74 -5.99
C ASP A 186 8.85 0.80 -7.16
N ASP A 187 7.76 1.11 -7.88
CA ASP A 187 7.19 0.24 -8.92
C ASP A 187 6.87 -1.20 -8.42
N PHE A 188 6.38 -1.32 -7.19
CA PHE A 188 6.01 -2.56 -6.52
C PHE A 188 7.18 -3.52 -6.28
N ALA A 189 8.44 -3.05 -6.34
CA ALA A 189 9.61 -3.90 -6.15
C ALA A 189 9.56 -4.70 -4.84
N VAL A 190 9.24 -4.06 -3.70
CA VAL A 190 9.12 -4.77 -2.42
C VAL A 190 8.03 -5.85 -2.45
N ILE A 191 6.87 -5.54 -3.05
CA ILE A 191 5.74 -6.48 -3.13
C ILE A 191 6.08 -7.68 -4.00
N ARG A 192 6.73 -7.46 -5.15
CA ARG A 192 7.21 -8.54 -6.02
C ARG A 192 8.20 -9.44 -5.28
N ILE A 193 9.13 -8.88 -4.50
CA ILE A 193 10.09 -9.66 -3.69
C ILE A 193 9.37 -10.50 -2.63
N LEU A 194 8.37 -9.92 -1.95
CA LEU A 194 7.58 -10.62 -0.95
C LEU A 194 6.80 -11.78 -1.58
N GLN A 195 6.06 -11.52 -2.66
CA GLN A 195 5.29 -12.55 -3.38
C GLN A 195 6.20 -13.67 -3.87
N ASP A 196 7.30 -13.35 -4.55
CA ASP A 196 8.23 -14.36 -5.07
C ASP A 196 8.82 -15.23 -3.97
N LYS A 197 9.21 -14.64 -2.83
CA LYS A 197 9.74 -15.41 -1.69
C LYS A 197 8.67 -16.32 -1.08
N LEU A 198 7.45 -15.84 -0.90
CA LEU A 198 6.33 -16.63 -0.35
C LEU A 198 5.92 -17.75 -1.32
N GLU A 199 5.84 -17.48 -2.62
CA GLU A 199 5.50 -18.48 -3.64
C GLU A 199 6.57 -19.57 -3.75
N LYS A 200 7.86 -19.22 -3.63
CA LYS A 200 8.95 -20.20 -3.54
C LYS A 200 8.91 -21.05 -2.27
N MET A 201 8.27 -20.55 -1.21
CA MET A 201 8.03 -21.30 0.02
C MET A 201 6.76 -22.17 -0.06
N GLY A 202 6.04 -22.17 -1.19
CA GLY A 202 4.83 -22.96 -1.39
C GLY A 202 3.53 -22.26 -0.98
N TYR A 203 3.51 -20.92 -0.87
CA TYR A 203 2.29 -20.17 -0.63
C TYR A 203 1.66 -19.71 -1.94
N ALA A 204 0.34 -19.76 -2.04
CA ALA A 204 -0.39 -18.91 -2.96
C ALA A 204 -0.40 -17.48 -2.41
N THR A 205 -0.34 -16.48 -3.29
CA THR A 205 -0.37 -15.07 -2.88
C THR A 205 -1.45 -14.29 -3.62
N GLU A 206 -2.06 -13.32 -2.95
CA GLU A 206 -2.93 -12.30 -3.55
C GLU A 206 -2.54 -10.92 -3.02
N VAL A 207 -2.48 -9.94 -3.92
CA VAL A 207 -2.28 -8.54 -3.56
C VAL A 207 -3.48 -7.75 -4.04
N ARG A 208 -4.07 -6.97 -3.14
CA ARG A 208 -5.27 -6.18 -3.41
C ARG A 208 -5.10 -4.75 -2.89
N LEU A 209 -5.50 -3.78 -3.70
CA LEU A 209 -5.70 -2.40 -3.24
C LEU A 209 -7.15 -2.23 -2.77
N ALA A 210 -7.39 -2.48 -1.49
CA ALA A 210 -8.72 -2.45 -0.88
C ALA A 210 -9.13 -1.02 -0.47
N SER A 211 -10.36 -0.60 -0.78
CA SER A 211 -10.96 0.59 -0.18
C SER A 211 -11.75 0.17 1.06
N ALA A 212 -11.47 0.80 2.20
CA ALA A 212 -12.14 0.50 3.47
C ALA A 212 -13.67 0.73 3.39
N SER A 213 -14.10 1.69 2.57
CA SER A 213 -15.51 1.98 2.30
C SER A 213 -16.29 0.79 1.79
N ASP A 214 -15.65 -0.05 0.99
CA ASP A 214 -16.26 -1.22 0.36
C ASP A 214 -16.55 -2.31 1.41
N PHE A 215 -15.97 -2.20 2.61
CA PHE A 215 -16.15 -3.14 3.72
C PHE A 215 -16.89 -2.54 4.92
N GLY A 216 -17.63 -1.43 4.73
CA GLY A 216 -18.45 -0.81 5.79
C GLY A 216 -17.76 0.27 6.61
N VAL A 217 -16.56 0.71 6.23
CA VAL A 217 -15.87 1.78 6.94
C VAL A 217 -16.31 3.13 6.37
N PRO A 218 -16.85 4.07 7.17
CA PRO A 218 -17.40 5.35 6.70
C PRO A 218 -16.29 6.37 6.37
N GLN A 219 -15.30 5.97 5.57
CA GLN A 219 -14.09 6.72 5.28
C GLN A 219 -13.49 6.38 3.92
N HIS A 220 -12.98 7.40 3.22
CA HIS A 220 -12.07 7.21 2.10
C HIS A 220 -10.68 6.79 2.59
N ARG A 221 -10.41 5.47 2.73
CA ARG A 221 -9.08 4.93 3.09
C ARG A 221 -8.77 3.73 2.20
N LYS A 222 -7.73 3.85 1.39
CA LYS A 222 -7.20 2.73 0.60
C LYS A 222 -6.01 2.10 1.29
N ARG A 223 -5.90 0.78 1.21
CA ARG A 223 -4.78 -0.03 1.72
C ARG A 223 -4.35 -1.10 0.75
N LEU A 224 -3.06 -1.33 0.72
CA LEU A 224 -2.46 -2.45 0.02
C LEU A 224 -2.45 -3.63 0.97
N ILE A 225 -3.14 -4.70 0.62
CA ILE A 225 -3.22 -5.93 1.40
C ILE A 225 -2.53 -7.03 0.59
N LEU A 226 -1.53 -7.67 1.19
CA LEU A 226 -0.92 -8.88 0.67
C LEU A 226 -1.37 -10.05 1.55
N LEU A 227 -2.06 -11.00 0.94
CA LEU A 227 -2.47 -12.25 1.55
C LEU A 227 -1.58 -13.37 1.00
N ALA A 228 -1.22 -14.33 1.84
CA ALA A 228 -0.63 -15.57 1.39
C ALA A 228 -1.11 -16.75 2.23
N ARG A 229 -1.25 -17.93 1.63
CA ARG A 229 -1.65 -19.16 2.32
C ARG A 229 -1.05 -20.40 1.66
N ASN A 230 -0.75 -21.44 2.44
CA ASN A 230 -0.07 -22.66 1.96
C ASN A 230 -0.97 -23.91 1.95
N ASP A 231 -2.27 -23.72 2.11
CA ASP A 231 -3.30 -24.77 2.08
C ASP A 231 -4.10 -24.81 0.77
N ILE A 232 -4.45 -23.65 0.17
CA ILE A 232 -5.16 -23.53 -1.13
C ILE A 232 -4.70 -22.33 -1.96
N ASP A 233 -5.12 -22.27 -3.23
CA ASP A 233 -4.69 -21.27 -4.20
C ASP A 233 -5.70 -20.12 -4.48
N PHE A 234 -6.80 -20.04 -3.73
CA PHE A 234 -7.79 -18.96 -3.84
C PHE A 234 -8.09 -18.24 -2.52
N PHE A 235 -8.62 -17.01 -2.63
CA PHE A 235 -8.91 -16.10 -1.51
C PHE A 235 -10.37 -15.63 -1.59
N ASP A 236 -11.17 -15.99 -0.59
CA ASP A 236 -12.60 -15.70 -0.56
C ASP A 236 -12.88 -14.46 0.29
N TRP A 237 -12.93 -13.30 -0.35
CA TRP A 237 -13.24 -12.04 0.33
C TRP A 237 -14.75 -11.92 0.53
N PRO A 238 -15.19 -11.31 1.65
CA PRO A 238 -16.61 -10.99 1.80
C PRO A 238 -17.06 -10.00 0.72
N ASP A 239 -18.34 -10.06 0.39
CA ASP A 239 -18.98 -9.15 -0.54
C ASP A 239 -18.84 -7.69 -0.08
N GLU A 240 -18.73 -6.79 -1.06
CA GLU A 240 -18.69 -5.35 -0.80
C GLU A 240 -20.01 -4.86 -0.18
N LYS A 241 -19.95 -4.09 0.90
CA LYS A 241 -21.13 -3.49 1.55
C LYS A 241 -21.67 -2.34 0.69
N CYS A 242 -22.95 -2.42 0.32
CA CYS A 242 -23.68 -1.39 -0.42
C CYS A 242 -25.12 -1.22 0.09
N PRO A 243 -25.61 0.00 0.40
CA PRO A 243 -24.86 1.27 0.35
C PRO A 243 -23.78 1.34 1.44
N GLN A 244 -22.74 2.13 1.17
CA GLN A 244 -21.66 2.35 2.14
C GLN A 244 -22.17 3.23 3.29
N PRO A 245 -21.81 2.93 4.55
CA PRO A 245 -22.22 3.77 5.68
C PRO A 245 -21.54 5.13 5.59
N THR A 246 -22.29 6.16 5.96
CA THR A 246 -21.86 7.55 5.94
C THR A 246 -21.29 7.98 7.29
N LEU A 247 -20.75 9.20 7.36
CA LEU A 247 -20.34 9.77 8.64
C LEU A 247 -21.51 9.89 9.62
N ARG A 248 -22.72 10.22 9.14
CA ARG A 248 -23.98 10.22 9.93
C ARG A 248 -24.16 8.89 10.64
N ASP A 249 -24.06 7.80 9.89
CA ASP A 249 -24.31 6.46 10.43
C ASP A 249 -23.32 6.07 11.54
N ALA A 250 -22.15 6.69 11.57
CA ALA A 250 -21.10 6.40 12.55
C ALA A 250 -21.22 7.21 13.85
N ILE A 251 -21.64 8.48 13.78
CA ILE A 251 -21.49 9.41 14.91
C ILE A 251 -22.77 10.12 15.33
N ALA A 252 -23.89 9.96 14.62
CA ALA A 252 -25.09 10.75 14.88
C ALA A 252 -25.78 10.49 16.22
N ASP A 253 -25.57 9.31 16.77
CA ASP A 253 -26.13 8.85 18.04
C ASP A 253 -25.26 9.22 19.25
N LEU A 254 -24.08 9.83 19.04
CA LEU A 254 -23.21 10.27 20.13
C LEU A 254 -23.72 11.60 20.72
N PRO A 255 -23.58 11.81 22.04
CA PRO A 255 -24.09 13.00 22.68
C PRO A 255 -23.36 14.25 22.18
N GLY A 256 -24.14 15.29 21.89
CA GLY A 256 -23.63 16.59 21.45
C GLY A 256 -23.07 17.43 22.61
N PHE A 257 -22.33 18.49 22.28
CA PHE A 257 -21.78 19.40 23.28
C PHE A 257 -22.36 20.81 23.16
N ASN A 258 -22.66 21.41 24.32
CA ASN A 258 -22.92 22.85 24.44
C ASN A 258 -21.72 23.50 25.12
N PHE A 259 -20.89 24.23 24.36
CA PHE A 259 -19.61 24.77 24.84
C PHE A 259 -19.30 26.15 24.23
N GLY A 260 -18.57 26.96 24.98
CA GLY A 260 -17.98 28.22 24.52
C GLY A 260 -16.53 28.06 24.01
N PRO A 261 -15.98 29.10 23.36
CA PRO A 261 -14.59 29.07 22.93
C PRO A 261 -13.64 28.92 24.13
N ARG A 262 -12.56 28.16 23.94
CA ARG A 262 -11.54 27.80 24.95
C ARG A 262 -12.02 26.89 26.09
N GLU A 263 -13.27 26.44 26.09
CA GLU A 263 -13.78 25.45 27.04
C GLU A 263 -13.32 24.03 26.68
N LEU A 264 -13.22 23.16 27.68
CA LEU A 264 -12.95 21.75 27.46
C LEU A 264 -14.18 21.09 26.86
N ILE A 265 -13.97 20.13 25.95
CA ILE A 265 -15.04 19.48 25.20
C ILE A 265 -14.99 17.99 25.47
N GLY A 266 -16.08 17.49 26.06
CA GLY A 266 -16.29 16.09 26.39
C GLY A 266 -15.43 15.57 27.53
N ASP A 267 -15.56 14.27 27.79
CA ASP A 267 -14.93 13.61 28.92
C ASP A 267 -14.55 12.15 28.61
N ARG A 268 -13.92 11.47 29.58
CA ARG A 268 -13.60 10.03 29.53
C ARG A 268 -14.84 9.16 29.64
N GLU A 269 -15.87 9.63 30.33
CA GLU A 269 -17.14 8.93 30.55
C GLU A 269 -18.28 9.93 30.42
N LEU A 270 -19.19 9.66 29.51
CA LEU A 270 -20.44 10.40 29.30
C LEU A 270 -21.58 9.39 29.21
N THR A 271 -22.82 9.89 29.28
CA THR A 271 -24.01 9.07 29.04
C THR A 271 -24.47 9.27 27.61
N TYR A 272 -24.96 8.21 26.97
CA TYR A 272 -25.68 8.35 25.70
C TYR A 272 -26.93 9.21 25.91
N ASP A 273 -27.25 10.03 24.91
CA ASP A 273 -28.58 10.63 24.85
C ASP A 273 -29.63 9.51 24.69
N GLU A 274 -30.83 9.70 25.24
CA GLU A 274 -31.95 8.78 25.06
C GLU A 274 -32.23 8.63 23.55
N SER A 275 -31.78 7.51 22.94
CA SER A 275 -31.69 7.44 21.48
C SER A 275 -33.01 7.05 20.81
N GLN A 276 -33.35 7.82 19.79
CA GLN A 276 -34.18 7.44 18.65
C GLN A 276 -33.36 6.59 17.66
N ASP A 277 -34.03 5.80 16.82
CA ASP A 277 -33.55 4.88 15.77
C ASP A 277 -32.03 4.90 15.48
N LEU A 278 -31.31 3.87 15.93
CA LEU A 278 -29.88 3.68 15.66
C LEU A 278 -29.65 3.14 14.24
N SER A 279 -28.64 3.66 13.54
CA SER A 279 -28.14 3.06 12.30
C SER A 279 -27.58 1.64 12.56
N GLU A 280 -27.49 0.81 11.52
CA GLU A 280 -26.86 -0.52 11.63
C GLU A 280 -25.41 -0.41 12.14
N LEU A 281 -24.64 0.55 11.64
CA LEU A 281 -23.27 0.77 12.10
C LEU A 281 -23.22 1.18 13.58
N ALA A 282 -24.09 2.07 14.04
CA ALA A 282 -24.13 2.47 15.45
C ALA A 282 -24.53 1.30 16.37
N GLN A 283 -25.44 0.43 15.92
CA GLN A 283 -25.79 -0.81 16.64
C GLN A 283 -24.58 -1.74 16.73
N GLU A 284 -23.86 -1.98 15.62
CA GLU A 284 -22.63 -2.77 15.60
C GLU A 284 -21.55 -2.18 16.54
N MET A 285 -21.35 -0.85 16.53
CA MET A 285 -20.35 -0.20 17.37
C MET A 285 -20.69 -0.30 18.87
N ARG A 286 -21.97 -0.22 19.23
CA ARG A 286 -22.42 -0.33 20.63
C ARG A 286 -22.44 -1.78 21.14
N ASP A 287 -22.32 -2.78 20.27
CA ASP A 287 -22.38 -4.18 20.67
C ASP A 287 -21.23 -4.59 21.61
N GLY A 288 -21.60 -5.23 22.72
CA GLY A 288 -20.70 -5.59 23.81
C GLY A 288 -20.10 -4.41 24.60
N ALA A 289 -20.55 -3.17 24.36
CA ALA A 289 -20.14 -2.01 25.15
C ALA A 289 -20.98 -1.85 26.43
N GLU A 290 -20.47 -1.07 27.39
CA GLU A 290 -21.20 -0.78 28.62
C GLU A 290 -22.52 -0.03 28.30
N PRO A 291 -23.68 -0.56 28.71
CA PRO A 291 -24.96 0.03 28.38
C PRO A 291 -25.09 1.47 28.89
N GLY A 292 -25.43 2.40 27.99
CA GLY A 292 -25.68 3.79 28.33
C GLY A 292 -24.43 4.64 28.55
N VAL A 293 -23.22 4.07 28.47
CA VAL A 293 -21.96 4.80 28.71
C VAL A 293 -21.20 5.02 27.41
N VAL A 294 -20.74 6.24 27.20
CA VAL A 294 -19.85 6.64 26.10
C VAL A 294 -18.47 6.92 26.67
N HIS A 295 -17.49 6.13 26.23
CA HIS A 295 -16.12 6.33 26.64
C HIS A 295 -15.30 7.17 25.67
N ASP A 296 -14.39 7.98 26.23
CA ASP A 296 -13.39 8.76 25.51
C ASP A 296 -13.98 9.70 24.44
N HIS A 297 -15.20 10.19 24.66
CA HIS A 297 -15.85 11.16 23.77
C HIS A 297 -15.41 12.58 24.14
N MET A 298 -14.15 12.88 23.84
CA MET A 298 -13.50 14.15 24.14
C MET A 298 -12.61 14.64 23.00
N THR A 299 -12.48 15.95 22.88
CA THR A 299 -11.56 16.60 21.93
C THR A 299 -10.89 17.82 22.57
N ARG A 300 -10.07 18.54 21.82
CA ARG A 300 -9.37 19.74 22.32
C ARG A 300 -10.28 20.97 22.32
N ALA A 301 -10.02 21.88 23.25
CA ALA A 301 -10.64 23.20 23.25
C ALA A 301 -10.34 23.96 21.94
N VAL A 302 -11.33 24.71 21.47
CA VAL A 302 -11.26 25.47 20.21
C VAL A 302 -10.93 26.92 20.53
N ARG A 303 -10.06 27.55 19.73
CA ARG A 303 -9.74 28.98 19.90
C ARG A 303 -10.95 29.82 19.55
N GLU A 304 -11.00 31.04 20.07
CA GLU A 304 -12.11 31.96 19.81
C GLU A 304 -12.28 32.31 18.32
N ASP A 305 -11.18 32.54 17.62
CA ASP A 305 -11.19 32.78 16.18
C ASP A 305 -11.55 31.51 15.38
N ASP A 306 -10.92 30.37 15.69
CA ASP A 306 -11.25 29.09 15.06
C ASP A 306 -12.74 28.73 15.27
N TYR A 307 -13.29 28.99 16.46
CA TYR A 307 -14.70 28.74 16.78
C TYR A 307 -15.63 29.60 15.92
N ALA A 308 -15.30 30.89 15.75
CA ALA A 308 -16.05 31.78 14.87
C ALA A 308 -15.97 31.34 13.40
N THR A 309 -14.79 30.92 12.93
CA THR A 309 -14.59 30.41 11.57
C THR A 309 -15.37 29.11 11.35
N PHE A 310 -15.30 28.14 12.26
CA PHE A 310 -15.98 26.85 12.12
C PHE A 310 -17.51 27.00 12.03
N ASN A 311 -18.10 27.94 12.77
CA ASN A 311 -19.53 28.23 12.69
C ASN A 311 -19.99 28.78 11.31
N ARG A 312 -19.08 29.43 10.56
CA ARG A 312 -19.38 29.92 9.21
C ARG A 312 -19.13 28.88 8.12
N MET A 313 -18.34 27.85 8.41
CA MET A 313 -17.98 26.83 7.43
C MET A 313 -19.15 25.88 7.15
N THR A 314 -19.20 25.41 5.91
CA THR A 314 -20.00 24.26 5.48
C THR A 314 -19.06 23.16 4.97
N SER A 315 -19.59 21.98 4.65
CA SER A 315 -18.79 20.89 4.06
C SER A 315 -18.18 21.24 2.69
N THR A 316 -18.70 22.28 2.02
CA THR A 316 -18.23 22.75 0.72
C THR A 316 -17.25 23.92 0.80
N THR A 317 -17.08 24.55 1.98
CA THR A 317 -16.13 25.66 2.16
C THR A 317 -14.70 25.18 1.91
N LEU A 318 -13.97 25.85 1.02
CA LEU A 318 -12.54 25.61 0.80
C LEU A 318 -11.71 26.52 1.72
N TYR A 319 -10.51 26.08 2.07
CA TYR A 319 -9.61 26.89 2.91
C TYR A 319 -9.18 28.18 2.21
N SER A 320 -9.15 28.19 0.88
CA SER A 320 -8.92 29.36 0.04
C SER A 320 -10.05 30.39 0.09
N ASP A 321 -11.20 30.05 0.65
CA ASP A 321 -12.37 30.93 0.70
C ASP A 321 -12.44 31.72 2.02
N LEU A 322 -11.65 31.34 3.02
CA LEU A 322 -11.57 32.02 4.33
C LEU A 322 -10.81 33.34 4.22
N ASP A 323 -11.02 34.31 5.11
CA ASP A 323 -10.25 35.55 5.07
C ASP A 323 -8.78 35.30 5.44
N GLU A 324 -7.83 36.08 4.87
CA GLU A 324 -6.39 35.90 5.16
C GLU A 324 -6.05 36.00 6.65
N SER A 325 -6.80 36.80 7.41
CA SER A 325 -6.66 36.95 8.86
C SER A 325 -7.08 35.70 9.65
N GLU A 326 -7.91 34.83 9.05
CA GLU A 326 -8.37 33.56 9.63
C GLU A 326 -7.48 32.38 9.23
N ARG A 327 -6.72 32.54 8.14
CA ARG A 327 -5.82 31.51 7.62
C ARG A 327 -4.55 31.44 8.46
N ARG A 328 -4.38 30.33 9.19
CA ARG A 328 -3.17 30.05 10.00
C ARG A 328 -1.97 29.59 9.18
N TYR A 329 -2.25 28.99 8.04
CA TYR A 329 -1.29 28.43 7.10
C TYR A 329 -1.45 29.13 5.76
N ARG A 330 -0.35 29.26 5.01
CA ARG A 330 -0.40 29.85 3.69
C ARG A 330 -1.27 28.97 2.76
N ALA A 331 -2.25 29.59 2.12
CA ALA A 331 -3.18 28.90 1.23
C ALA A 331 -2.50 28.33 -0.03
N ASP A 332 -1.34 28.87 -0.41
CA ASP A 332 -0.51 28.37 -1.51
C ASP A 332 0.12 27.00 -1.21
N SER A 333 0.26 26.65 0.07
CA SER A 333 0.97 25.47 0.56
C SER A 333 0.01 24.42 1.15
N PHE A 334 -1.16 24.85 1.63
CA PHE A 334 -2.17 23.98 2.25
C PHE A 334 -3.58 24.42 1.84
N THR A 335 -4.11 23.85 0.77
CA THR A 335 -5.40 24.24 0.17
C THR A 335 -6.62 23.68 0.91
N ASP A 336 -6.42 22.76 1.86
CA ASP A 336 -7.47 21.99 2.52
C ASP A 336 -7.27 21.90 4.04
N LYS A 337 -6.58 22.88 4.63
CA LYS A 337 -6.13 22.81 6.01
C LYS A 337 -7.27 22.85 7.03
N TYR A 338 -8.35 23.60 6.75
CA TYR A 338 -9.59 23.51 7.51
C TYR A 338 -10.61 22.77 6.64
N LYS A 339 -11.21 21.71 7.19
CA LYS A 339 -12.24 20.95 6.51
C LYS A 339 -13.34 20.54 7.48
N ARG A 340 -14.51 21.14 7.31
CA ARG A 340 -15.77 20.65 7.85
C ARG A 340 -16.22 19.44 7.04
N LEU A 341 -16.51 18.36 7.74
CA LEU A 341 -16.94 17.11 7.12
C LEU A 341 -18.42 17.21 6.69
N GLY A 342 -18.79 16.46 5.67
CA GLY A 342 -20.19 16.30 5.25
C GLY A 342 -20.83 15.15 6.01
N TYR A 343 -21.98 15.39 6.62
CA TYR A 343 -22.62 14.38 7.48
C TYR A 343 -23.20 13.21 6.65
N GLY A 344 -23.69 13.46 5.44
CA GLY A 344 -24.13 12.40 4.50
C GLY A 344 -23.03 11.83 3.61
N ASP A 345 -21.76 12.20 3.84
CA ASP A 345 -20.62 11.78 3.03
C ASP A 345 -19.72 10.81 3.82
N LEU A 346 -18.76 10.18 3.14
CA LEU A 346 -17.67 9.48 3.80
C LEU A 346 -16.70 10.48 4.47
N SER A 347 -16.14 10.10 5.61
CA SER A 347 -15.06 10.88 6.23
C SER A 347 -13.79 10.86 5.38
N ARG A 348 -12.95 11.88 5.55
CA ARG A 348 -11.54 11.82 5.12
C ARG A 348 -10.79 10.72 5.88
N THR A 349 -9.69 10.25 5.32
CA THR A 349 -8.78 9.30 5.98
C THR A 349 -8.39 9.83 7.36
N ILE A 350 -8.75 9.14 8.45
CA ILE A 350 -8.24 9.46 9.79
C ILE A 350 -6.74 9.14 9.80
N THR A 351 -5.93 10.16 10.07
CA THR A 351 -4.46 10.08 10.11
C THR A 351 -3.97 10.31 11.52
N ALA A 352 -2.81 9.77 11.88
CA ALA A 352 -2.20 10.02 13.20
C ALA A 352 -1.91 11.51 13.47
N HIS A 353 -1.90 12.36 12.43
CA HIS A 353 -1.75 13.80 12.57
C HIS A 353 -2.97 14.48 13.24
N ILE A 354 -4.14 13.81 13.29
CA ILE A 354 -5.31 14.30 14.03
C ILE A 354 -4.97 14.61 15.50
N ALA A 355 -3.98 13.92 16.08
CA ALA A 355 -3.48 14.16 17.43
C ALA A 355 -2.91 15.56 17.68
N LYS A 356 -2.59 16.33 16.64
CA LYS A 356 -2.02 17.69 16.75
C LYS A 356 -3.09 18.78 16.73
N ASP A 357 -3.78 18.94 15.60
CA ASP A 357 -4.75 20.01 15.40
C ASP A 357 -6.14 19.52 14.97
N GLY A 358 -6.24 18.39 14.27
CA GLY A 358 -7.51 17.83 13.83
C GLY A 358 -8.29 18.72 12.86
N TYR A 359 -7.71 19.79 12.32
CA TYR A 359 -8.43 20.77 11.50
C TYR A 359 -8.95 20.20 10.17
N TRP A 360 -8.45 19.03 9.76
CA TRP A 360 -8.96 18.26 8.62
C TRP A 360 -10.28 17.51 8.91
N TYR A 361 -10.71 17.52 10.17
CA TYR A 361 -11.80 16.71 10.70
C TYR A 361 -12.68 17.58 11.60
N ILE A 362 -13.20 18.69 11.08
CA ILE A 362 -14.16 19.54 11.80
C ILE A 362 -15.53 18.85 11.75
N HIS A 363 -16.17 18.74 12.92
CA HIS A 363 -17.49 18.11 13.09
C HIS A 363 -18.52 18.80 12.17
N PRO A 364 -19.44 18.04 11.53
CA PRO A 364 -20.31 18.62 10.51
C PRO A 364 -21.26 19.70 11.03
N GLU A 365 -21.71 19.57 12.28
CA GLU A 365 -22.68 20.50 12.89
C GLU A 365 -22.04 21.36 13.98
N GLU A 366 -21.09 20.81 14.73
CA GLU A 366 -20.53 21.48 15.91
C GLU A 366 -19.23 22.22 15.56
N PRO A 367 -18.96 23.39 16.16
CA PRO A 367 -17.75 24.18 15.90
C PRO A 367 -16.53 23.62 16.64
N ARG A 368 -16.24 22.32 16.44
CA ARG A 368 -15.09 21.58 17.01
C ARG A 368 -14.53 20.57 16.03
N THR A 369 -13.38 20.01 16.34
CA THR A 369 -12.85 18.83 15.66
C THR A 369 -13.50 17.55 16.18
N LEU A 370 -13.35 16.43 15.46
CA LEU A 370 -13.84 15.15 15.94
C LEU A 370 -13.25 14.77 17.31
N THR A 371 -14.00 14.04 18.10
CA THR A 371 -13.54 13.42 19.36
C THR A 371 -12.76 12.14 19.12
N VAL A 372 -12.13 11.62 20.17
CA VAL A 372 -11.46 10.31 20.12
C VAL A 372 -12.47 9.21 19.78
N ARG A 373 -13.63 9.18 20.43
CA ARG A 373 -14.71 8.22 20.15
C ARG A 373 -15.24 8.32 18.72
N GLU A 374 -15.50 9.52 18.21
CA GLU A 374 -15.92 9.72 16.82
C GLU A 374 -14.87 9.23 15.82
N ALA A 375 -13.60 9.56 16.04
CA ALA A 375 -12.51 9.08 15.19
C ALA A 375 -12.35 7.55 15.24
N ALA A 376 -12.58 6.94 16.40
CA ALA A 376 -12.55 5.49 16.60
C ALA A 376 -13.69 4.81 15.81
N ARG A 377 -14.92 5.31 15.90
CA ARG A 377 -16.07 4.78 15.14
C ARG A 377 -15.94 4.99 13.64
N VAL A 378 -15.38 6.11 13.19
CA VAL A 378 -15.06 6.31 11.77
C VAL A 378 -14.06 5.28 11.26
N GLN A 379 -13.16 4.79 12.13
CA GLN A 379 -12.26 3.67 11.85
C GLN A 379 -12.91 2.31 12.14
N THR A 380 -14.18 2.24 12.55
CA THR A 380 -14.94 1.01 12.91
C THR A 380 -14.41 0.27 14.14
N PHE A 381 -13.82 0.98 15.10
CA PHE A 381 -13.61 0.43 16.44
C PHE A 381 -14.93 0.43 17.24
N PRO A 382 -15.30 -0.69 17.88
CA PRO A 382 -16.47 -0.76 18.72
C PRO A 382 -16.29 0.08 20.00
N ASP A 383 -17.39 0.41 20.64
CA ASP A 383 -17.44 1.31 21.79
C ASP A 383 -16.85 0.70 23.06
N ARG A 384 -16.83 -0.64 23.13
CA ARG A 384 -16.08 -1.38 24.16
C ARG A 384 -14.56 -1.23 24.04
N PHE A 385 -14.05 -0.87 22.87
CA PHE A 385 -12.61 -0.72 22.65
C PHE A 385 -12.11 0.59 23.28
N ARG A 386 -11.12 0.47 24.16
CA ARG A 386 -10.51 1.59 24.90
C ARG A 386 -9.05 1.76 24.50
N PHE A 387 -8.54 2.98 24.58
CA PHE A 387 -7.15 3.32 24.22
C PHE A 387 -6.38 3.85 25.43
N ALA A 388 -5.29 3.16 25.80
CA ALA A 388 -4.40 3.60 26.86
C ALA A 388 -3.65 4.88 26.47
N GLY A 389 -3.28 5.68 27.48
CA GLY A 389 -2.53 6.91 27.29
C GLY A 389 -3.36 8.20 27.33
N THR A 390 -2.76 9.27 26.82
CA THR A 390 -3.43 10.58 26.71
C THR A 390 -4.34 10.62 25.48
N ARG A 391 -5.21 11.64 25.38
CA ARG A 391 -6.04 11.93 24.21
C ARG A 391 -5.22 11.96 22.91
N SER A 392 -4.03 12.54 22.94
CA SER A 392 -3.14 12.59 21.77
C SER A 392 -2.56 11.22 21.42
N ASP A 393 -2.35 10.35 22.40
CA ASP A 393 -1.89 8.98 22.15
C ASP A 393 -3.01 8.14 21.53
N ALA A 394 -4.24 8.26 22.03
CA ALA A 394 -5.42 7.61 21.46
C ALA A 394 -5.64 8.03 19.98
N PHE A 395 -5.59 9.32 19.68
CA PHE A 395 -5.68 9.81 18.30
C PHE A 395 -4.56 9.28 17.39
N ARG A 396 -3.32 9.18 17.89
CA ARG A 396 -2.20 8.61 17.13
C ARG A 396 -2.43 7.13 16.82
N GLN A 397 -2.86 6.39 17.84
CA GLN A 397 -3.20 4.98 17.76
C GLN A 397 -4.31 4.71 16.73
N ILE A 398 -5.44 5.42 16.84
CA ILE A 398 -6.57 5.32 15.90
C ILE A 398 -6.14 5.66 14.46
N GLY A 399 -5.33 6.70 14.28
CA GLY A 399 -4.89 7.12 12.94
C GLY A 399 -3.92 6.15 12.26
N ASN A 400 -3.08 5.46 13.04
CA ASN A 400 -2.16 4.44 12.55
C ASN A 400 -2.84 3.11 12.28
N ALA A 401 -3.92 2.79 12.99
CA ALA A 401 -4.60 1.51 12.88
C ALA A 401 -5.17 1.20 11.48
N VAL A 402 -5.21 -0.09 11.16
CA VAL A 402 -6.10 -0.63 10.14
C VAL A 402 -7.53 -0.58 10.69
N PRO A 403 -8.53 -0.13 9.92
CA PRO A 403 -9.93 -0.23 10.35
C PRO A 403 -10.29 -1.70 10.64
N PRO A 404 -10.90 -2.04 11.80
CA PRO A 404 -11.22 -3.42 12.14
C PRO A 404 -12.09 -4.14 11.11
N GLN A 405 -13.10 -3.49 10.51
CA GLN A 405 -13.91 -4.13 9.47
C GLN A 405 -13.11 -4.49 8.21
N LEU A 406 -12.14 -3.66 7.81
CA LEU A 406 -11.22 -4.00 6.71
C LEU A 406 -10.28 -5.16 7.09
N GLY A 407 -9.76 -5.14 8.32
CA GLY A 407 -8.95 -6.23 8.87
C GLY A 407 -9.71 -7.56 8.88
N ARG A 408 -10.98 -7.53 9.29
CA ARG A 408 -11.90 -8.67 9.29
C ARG A 408 -12.12 -9.23 7.89
N ALA A 409 -12.34 -8.36 6.90
CA ALA A 409 -12.51 -8.79 5.51
C ALA A 409 -11.27 -9.52 4.99
N ALA A 410 -10.08 -8.94 5.22
CA ALA A 410 -8.81 -9.54 4.82
C ALA A 410 -8.52 -10.87 5.54
N ALA A 411 -8.77 -10.95 6.85
CA ALA A 411 -8.56 -12.17 7.63
C ALA A 411 -9.60 -13.26 7.33
N SER A 412 -10.81 -12.88 6.92
CA SER A 412 -11.86 -13.84 6.50
C SER A 412 -11.46 -14.58 5.22
N ALA A 413 -10.77 -13.91 4.30
CA ALA A 413 -10.25 -14.51 3.07
C ALA A 413 -9.16 -15.58 3.30
N LEU A 414 -8.63 -15.68 4.52
CA LEU A 414 -7.61 -16.64 4.93
C LEU A 414 -8.16 -17.79 5.80
N LYS A 415 -9.49 -17.88 5.97
CA LYS A 415 -10.09 -19.00 6.69
C LYS A 415 -9.79 -20.32 5.98
N PRO A 416 -9.47 -21.39 6.73
CA PRO A 416 -9.32 -22.72 6.16
C PRO A 416 -10.69 -23.22 5.65
N LEU A 417 -10.66 -24.02 4.59
CA LEU A 417 -11.86 -24.74 4.12
C LEU A 417 -12.15 -25.91 5.05
N GLU A 418 -13.42 -26.20 5.31
CA GLU A 418 -13.86 -27.31 6.17
C GLU A 418 -14.03 -28.65 5.40
N SER A 419 -13.43 -28.77 4.22
CA SER A 419 -13.56 -29.94 3.34
C SER A 419 -12.29 -30.81 3.34
N ASP A 420 -12.44 -32.12 3.18
CA ASP A 420 -11.33 -33.06 3.02
C ASP A 420 -10.77 -33.11 1.58
N ASP A 421 -11.55 -32.65 0.59
CA ASP A 421 -11.19 -32.65 -0.84
C ASP A 421 -10.61 -31.31 -1.28
N VAL A 422 -9.62 -30.82 -0.54
CA VAL A 422 -9.01 -29.51 -0.80
C VAL A 422 -7.81 -29.69 -1.74
N PRO A 423 -7.85 -29.13 -2.97
CA PRO A 423 -6.69 -29.11 -3.83
C PRO A 423 -5.60 -28.28 -3.13
N GLY A 424 -4.47 -28.92 -2.82
CA GLY A 424 -3.34 -28.23 -2.21
C GLY A 424 -2.82 -27.08 -3.09
N VAL A 425 -1.88 -26.29 -2.58
CA VAL A 425 -1.32 -25.17 -3.36
C VAL A 425 -0.55 -25.65 -4.58
N GLU A 426 -1.02 -25.25 -5.77
CA GLU A 426 -0.23 -25.33 -6.99
C GLU A 426 0.55 -24.01 -7.20
N PRO A 427 1.87 -24.06 -7.44
CA PRO A 427 2.70 -22.87 -7.62
C PRO A 427 2.54 -22.29 -9.04
N LEU A 428 1.30 -22.03 -9.46
CA LEU A 428 0.93 -21.60 -10.81
C LEU A 428 1.79 -20.43 -11.28
N TRP A 429 1.96 -19.40 -10.44
CA TRP A 429 2.70 -18.19 -10.83
C TRP A 429 4.20 -18.40 -10.93
N VAL A 430 4.77 -19.34 -10.19
CA VAL A 430 6.19 -19.72 -10.35
C VAL A 430 6.38 -20.36 -11.72
N GLN A 431 5.48 -21.28 -12.09
CA GLN A 431 5.51 -21.96 -13.38
C GLN A 431 5.30 -20.97 -14.55
N VAL A 432 4.26 -20.14 -14.47
CA VAL A 432 3.96 -19.10 -15.47
C VAL A 432 5.15 -18.18 -15.69
N ARG A 433 5.84 -17.78 -14.61
CA ARG A 433 7.00 -16.90 -14.71
C ARG A 433 8.21 -17.61 -15.33
N GLU A 434 8.42 -18.88 -15.04
CA GLU A 434 9.50 -19.65 -15.69
C GLU A 434 9.22 -19.85 -17.18
N GLU A 435 8.01 -20.28 -17.56
CA GLU A 435 7.61 -20.46 -18.96
C GLU A 435 7.73 -19.15 -19.75
N LEU A 436 7.32 -18.03 -19.16
CA LEU A 436 7.46 -16.71 -19.77
C LEU A 436 8.94 -16.32 -19.93
N ALA A 437 9.79 -16.63 -18.96
CA ALA A 437 11.23 -16.38 -19.04
C ALA A 437 11.89 -17.25 -20.12
N GLU A 438 11.55 -18.54 -20.20
CA GLU A 438 12.05 -19.45 -21.25
C GLU A 438 11.65 -18.98 -22.64
N TRP A 439 10.36 -18.62 -22.83
CA TRP A 439 9.88 -18.04 -24.09
C TRP A 439 10.63 -16.75 -24.45
N ALA A 440 10.92 -15.91 -23.45
CA ALA A 440 11.69 -14.68 -23.64
C ALA A 440 13.14 -14.96 -24.03
N ARG A 441 13.82 -15.93 -23.39
CA ARG A 441 15.18 -16.35 -23.74
C ARG A 441 15.24 -16.88 -25.17
N ALA A 442 14.28 -17.70 -25.59
CA ALA A 442 14.20 -18.21 -26.96
C ALA A 442 14.04 -17.09 -28.00
N ASN A 443 13.21 -16.07 -27.72
CA ASN A 443 13.03 -14.92 -28.61
C ASN A 443 14.25 -13.97 -28.61
N ARG A 444 14.89 -13.81 -27.44
CA ARG A 444 16.13 -13.04 -27.28
C ARG A 444 17.25 -13.62 -28.14
N ASP A 445 17.36 -14.94 -28.19
CA ASP A 445 18.42 -15.63 -28.93
C ASP A 445 18.08 -15.77 -30.45
N GLY A 446 16.89 -15.33 -30.86
CA GLY A 446 16.42 -15.33 -32.25
C GLY A 446 16.46 -13.96 -32.94
N GLU A 447 15.55 -13.74 -33.90
CA GLU A 447 15.49 -12.51 -34.72
C GLU A 447 14.99 -11.28 -33.95
N LYS A 448 14.36 -11.48 -32.79
CA LYS A 448 13.76 -10.41 -31.97
C LYS A 448 14.64 -9.93 -30.82
N TRP A 449 15.93 -10.26 -30.81
CA TRP A 449 16.90 -9.92 -29.76
C TRP A 449 16.82 -8.45 -29.28
N TYR A 450 16.54 -7.53 -30.20
CA TYR A 450 16.46 -6.09 -29.94
C TYR A 450 15.30 -5.65 -29.05
N SER A 451 14.35 -6.53 -28.78
CA SER A 451 13.21 -6.27 -27.88
C SER A 451 13.46 -6.71 -26.44
N TYR A 452 14.58 -7.40 -26.18
CA TYR A 452 14.89 -8.01 -24.88
C TYR A 452 16.23 -7.50 -24.33
N PRO A 453 16.42 -7.56 -23.00
CA PRO A 453 17.75 -7.49 -22.41
C PRO A 453 18.60 -8.64 -22.95
N ALA A 454 19.78 -8.32 -23.49
CA ALA A 454 20.67 -9.29 -24.11
C ALA A 454 22.14 -8.87 -23.93
N PRO A 455 23.10 -9.81 -24.00
CA PRO A 455 24.53 -9.46 -23.96
C PRO A 455 24.93 -8.42 -25.02
N GLU A 456 24.30 -8.42 -26.19
CA GLU A 456 24.52 -7.45 -27.27
C GLU A 456 23.75 -6.13 -27.11
N MET A 457 22.86 -6.03 -26.11
CA MET A 457 22.05 -4.86 -25.82
C MET A 457 22.82 -3.86 -24.94
N GLY A 458 23.59 -2.99 -25.58
CA GLY A 458 24.28 -1.88 -24.92
C GLY A 458 23.48 -0.57 -24.93
N PRO A 459 24.01 0.51 -24.28
CA PRO A 459 23.34 1.82 -24.24
C PRO A 459 23.06 2.45 -25.61
N VAL A 460 23.85 2.12 -26.64
CA VAL A 460 23.59 2.59 -28.00
C VAL A 460 22.34 1.91 -28.57
N GLN A 461 22.28 0.58 -28.52
CA GLN A 461 21.17 -0.21 -29.04
C GLN A 461 19.88 0.16 -28.32
N ALA A 462 19.91 0.16 -26.98
CA ALA A 462 18.77 0.50 -26.14
C ALA A 462 18.24 1.91 -26.43
N ALA A 463 19.14 2.91 -26.60
CA ALA A 463 18.74 4.28 -26.90
C ALA A 463 18.07 4.40 -28.28
N VAL A 464 18.62 3.73 -29.29
CA VAL A 464 18.04 3.70 -30.64
C VAL A 464 16.66 3.06 -30.62
N VAL A 465 16.52 1.89 -29.98
CA VAL A 465 15.24 1.17 -29.86
C VAL A 465 14.21 2.02 -29.10
N ALA A 466 14.59 2.64 -27.98
CA ALA A 466 13.69 3.49 -27.19
C ALA A 466 13.25 4.76 -27.94
N LEU A 467 14.15 5.42 -28.68
CA LEU A 467 13.80 6.56 -29.52
C LEU A 467 12.84 6.17 -30.64
N LEU A 468 12.98 4.95 -31.17
CA LEU A 468 12.14 4.42 -32.24
C LEU A 468 10.91 3.62 -31.75
N ALA A 469 10.61 3.64 -30.44
CA ALA A 469 9.42 2.99 -29.90
C ALA A 469 8.15 3.44 -30.66
N GLY A 470 7.32 2.49 -31.10
CA GLY A 470 6.12 2.75 -31.92
C GLY A 470 6.34 2.85 -33.43
N THR A 471 7.55 2.57 -33.93
CA THR A 471 7.79 2.35 -35.37
C THR A 471 7.34 0.94 -35.77
N ARG A 472 7.08 0.68 -37.07
CA ARG A 472 6.76 -0.67 -37.57
C ARG A 472 7.88 -1.64 -37.21
N GLU A 473 7.50 -2.88 -36.88
CA GLU A 473 8.43 -3.88 -36.33
C GLU A 473 9.56 -4.24 -37.31
N LEU A 474 9.24 -4.42 -38.60
CA LEU A 474 10.23 -4.69 -39.66
C LEU A 474 11.28 -3.57 -39.78
N ASP A 475 10.84 -2.32 -39.71
CA ASP A 475 11.76 -1.17 -39.79
C ASP A 475 12.66 -1.10 -38.56
N LEU A 476 12.10 -1.38 -37.38
CA LEU A 476 12.85 -1.40 -36.11
C LEU A 476 13.90 -2.52 -36.11
N ALA A 477 13.54 -3.72 -36.58
CA ALA A 477 14.46 -4.86 -36.67
C ALA A 477 15.67 -4.54 -37.56
N SER A 478 15.42 -3.98 -38.75
CA SER A 478 16.48 -3.58 -39.69
C SER A 478 17.44 -2.54 -39.10
N ILE A 479 16.91 -1.54 -38.38
CA ILE A 479 17.74 -0.54 -37.72
C ILE A 479 18.50 -1.13 -36.53
N ALA A 480 17.84 -1.96 -35.72
CA ALA A 480 18.47 -2.57 -34.54
C ALA A 480 19.64 -3.46 -34.95
N GLU A 481 19.49 -4.26 -36.01
CA GLU A 481 20.56 -5.09 -36.56
C GLU A 481 21.71 -4.22 -37.11
N PHE A 482 21.40 -3.09 -37.75
CA PHE A 482 22.42 -2.17 -38.25
C PHE A 482 23.30 -1.58 -37.13
N VAL A 483 22.71 -1.32 -35.96
CA VAL A 483 23.45 -0.79 -34.79
C VAL A 483 23.98 -1.89 -33.88
N ARG A 484 23.80 -3.18 -34.21
CA ARG A 484 24.24 -4.31 -33.37
C ARG A 484 25.75 -4.25 -33.10
N GLY A 485 26.14 -4.44 -31.84
CA GLY A 485 27.54 -4.41 -31.41
C GLY A 485 28.20 -3.02 -31.37
N TRP A 486 27.49 -1.94 -31.70
CA TRP A 486 28.05 -0.59 -31.60
C TRP A 486 28.27 -0.17 -30.14
N LYS A 487 29.51 0.15 -29.78
CA LYS A 487 29.86 0.65 -28.44
C LYS A 487 29.71 2.17 -28.27
N ARG A 488 29.71 2.91 -29.38
CA ARG A 488 29.55 4.38 -29.43
C ARG A 488 29.03 4.81 -30.81
N ILE A 489 28.43 5.99 -30.85
CA ILE A 489 28.02 6.66 -32.10
C ILE A 489 29.06 7.73 -32.44
N THR A 490 29.67 7.62 -33.62
CA THR A 490 30.55 8.67 -34.20
C THR A 490 29.76 9.52 -35.20
N PRO A 491 30.23 10.72 -35.60
CA PRO A 491 29.52 11.54 -36.59
C PRO A 491 29.18 10.80 -37.89
N GLY A 492 30.10 9.98 -38.42
CA GLY A 492 29.84 9.17 -39.61
C GLY A 492 28.75 8.11 -39.39
N ARG A 493 28.85 7.33 -38.30
CA ARG A 493 27.85 6.33 -37.92
C ARG A 493 26.47 6.93 -37.69
N TYR A 494 26.42 8.14 -37.14
CA TYR A 494 25.18 8.88 -36.95
C TYR A 494 24.51 9.25 -38.28
N LEU A 495 25.28 9.76 -39.25
CA LEU A 495 24.77 10.06 -40.58
C LEU A 495 24.25 8.79 -41.29
N ASP A 496 24.98 7.68 -41.19
CA ASP A 496 24.55 6.40 -41.76
C ASP A 496 23.23 5.91 -41.13
N LEU A 497 23.09 6.07 -39.81
CA LEU A 497 21.86 5.73 -39.08
C LEU A 497 20.68 6.62 -39.49
N LEU A 498 20.90 7.92 -39.67
CA LEU A 498 19.87 8.85 -40.13
C LEU A 498 19.36 8.52 -41.54
N HIS A 499 20.25 8.12 -42.46
CA HIS A 499 19.86 7.70 -43.81
C HIS A 499 18.98 6.44 -43.83
N LYS A 500 19.05 5.62 -42.77
CA LYS A 500 18.20 4.43 -42.59
C LYS A 500 16.85 4.71 -41.92
N ALA A 501 16.56 5.95 -41.53
CA ALA A 501 15.30 6.28 -40.89
C ALA A 501 14.11 6.02 -41.84
N PRO A 502 13.13 5.15 -41.49
CA PRO A 502 12.04 4.75 -42.39
C PRO A 502 11.04 5.87 -42.64
N THR A 503 10.99 6.86 -41.74
CA THR A 503 10.03 7.96 -41.79
C THR A 503 10.67 9.26 -41.33
N ARG A 504 10.08 10.39 -41.72
CA ARG A 504 10.48 11.73 -41.22
C ARG A 504 10.38 11.84 -39.68
N SER A 505 9.43 11.13 -39.07
CA SER A 505 9.28 11.06 -37.62
C SER A 505 10.44 10.29 -36.97
N ALA A 506 10.79 9.13 -37.51
CA ALA A 506 11.96 8.36 -37.07
C ALA A 506 13.26 9.18 -37.21
N TYR A 507 13.44 9.88 -38.32
CA TYR A 507 14.58 10.77 -38.55
C TYR A 507 14.68 11.86 -37.45
N LYS A 508 13.56 12.53 -37.14
CA LYS A 508 13.53 13.56 -36.09
C LYS A 508 13.87 12.99 -34.70
N ARG A 509 13.40 11.79 -34.38
CA ARG A 509 13.67 11.12 -33.10
C ARG A 509 15.13 10.68 -32.98
N LEU A 510 15.67 10.05 -34.02
CA LEU A 510 17.10 9.70 -34.10
C LEU A 510 17.99 10.94 -34.06
N GLY A 511 17.49 12.09 -34.54
CA GLY A 511 18.18 13.38 -34.47
C GLY A 511 18.69 13.77 -33.08
N ARG A 512 18.00 13.32 -32.02
CA ARG A 512 18.38 13.57 -30.63
C ARG A 512 19.71 12.94 -30.23
N LEU A 513 20.15 11.90 -30.95
CA LEU A 513 21.44 11.24 -30.70
C LEU A 513 22.63 12.19 -30.90
N THR A 514 22.48 13.28 -31.66
CA THR A 514 23.51 14.32 -31.83
C THR A 514 24.03 14.84 -30.50
N GLN A 515 23.15 14.96 -29.49
CA GLN A 515 23.50 15.49 -28.16
C GLN A 515 24.53 14.60 -27.44
N ALA A 516 24.62 13.32 -27.79
CA ALA A 516 25.47 12.33 -27.11
C ALA A 516 26.75 11.95 -27.88
N ILE A 517 26.97 12.45 -29.11
CA ILE A 517 28.09 12.02 -29.97
C ILE A 517 29.45 12.38 -29.36
N ASP A 518 29.60 13.62 -28.91
CA ASP A 518 30.88 14.15 -28.43
C ASP A 518 31.02 14.16 -26.91
N VAL A 519 30.09 13.54 -26.17
CA VAL A 519 30.12 13.48 -24.70
C VAL A 519 30.95 12.27 -24.26
N PRO A 520 32.17 12.46 -23.70
CA PRO A 520 33.07 11.36 -23.39
C PRO A 520 32.46 10.42 -22.36
N GLY A 521 32.41 9.12 -22.67
CA GLY A 521 31.95 8.08 -21.74
C GLY A 521 30.44 8.03 -21.48
N ILE A 522 29.61 8.81 -22.20
CA ILE A 522 28.15 8.82 -21.99
C ILE A 522 27.49 7.48 -22.31
N TRP A 523 28.09 6.70 -23.21
CA TRP A 523 27.64 5.36 -23.61
C TRP A 523 28.01 4.27 -22.59
N ASN A 524 28.50 4.63 -21.40
CA ASN A 524 28.70 3.69 -20.29
C ASN A 524 27.36 3.46 -19.57
N VAL A 525 27.00 2.20 -19.31
CA VAL A 525 25.75 1.83 -18.61
C VAL A 525 25.61 2.50 -17.23
N LYS A 526 26.72 2.79 -16.55
CA LYS A 526 26.73 3.53 -15.28
C LYS A 526 26.19 4.97 -15.41
N ARG A 527 26.22 5.54 -16.62
CA ARG A 527 25.72 6.88 -16.95
C ARG A 527 24.37 6.88 -17.68
N ARG A 528 23.65 5.76 -17.65
CA ARG A 528 22.33 5.60 -18.31
C ARG A 528 21.33 6.72 -17.98
N ALA A 529 21.25 7.15 -16.72
CA ALA A 529 20.33 8.22 -16.30
C ALA A 529 20.71 9.58 -16.90
N GLU A 530 22.00 9.85 -17.06
CA GLU A 530 22.49 11.05 -17.72
C GLU A 530 22.22 10.98 -19.23
N LEU A 531 22.46 9.82 -19.85
CA LEU A 531 22.16 9.59 -21.27
C LEU A 531 20.66 9.75 -21.56
N ALA A 532 19.77 9.19 -20.73
CA ALA A 532 18.32 9.32 -20.90
C ALA A 532 17.86 10.78 -20.85
N ARG A 533 18.40 11.59 -19.92
CA ARG A 533 18.13 13.03 -19.83
C ARG A 533 18.66 13.79 -21.04
N LEU A 534 19.89 13.49 -21.46
CA LEU A 534 20.54 14.11 -22.61
C LEU A 534 19.79 13.83 -23.93
N LEU A 535 19.19 12.64 -24.06
CA LEU A 535 18.38 12.28 -25.22
C LEU A 535 16.93 12.75 -25.13
N GLU A 536 16.56 13.43 -24.04
CA GLU A 536 15.19 13.89 -23.77
C GLU A 536 14.16 12.76 -23.94
N LEU A 537 14.47 11.58 -23.37
CA LEU A 537 13.56 10.44 -23.43
C LEU A 537 12.28 10.78 -22.65
N ALA A 538 11.12 10.56 -23.30
CA ALA A 538 9.85 10.61 -22.58
C ALA A 538 9.79 9.47 -21.55
N PRO A 539 8.96 9.55 -20.49
CA PRO A 539 8.92 8.54 -19.43
C PRO A 539 8.75 7.10 -19.92
N ALA A 540 7.89 6.87 -20.92
CA ALA A 540 7.70 5.55 -21.52
C ALA A 540 8.94 5.05 -22.30
N GLN A 541 9.69 5.97 -22.93
CA GLN A 541 10.93 5.63 -23.65
C GLN A 541 12.07 5.36 -22.67
N GLU A 542 12.16 6.13 -21.59
CA GLU A 542 13.13 5.90 -20.52
C GLU A 542 12.90 4.54 -19.84
N ALA A 543 11.64 4.16 -19.63
CA ALA A 543 11.30 2.85 -19.06
C ALA A 543 11.75 1.70 -19.98
N VAL A 544 11.49 1.78 -21.28
CA VAL A 544 11.97 0.78 -22.27
C VAL A 544 13.49 0.76 -22.36
N PHE A 545 14.13 1.93 -22.43
CA PHE A 545 15.59 2.07 -22.44
C PHE A 545 16.22 1.39 -21.23
N THR A 546 15.69 1.64 -20.04
CA THR A 546 16.23 1.10 -18.79
C THR A 546 15.97 -0.41 -18.68
N MET A 547 14.78 -0.88 -19.07
CA MET A 547 14.45 -2.31 -19.14
C MET A 547 15.43 -3.07 -20.04
N LEU A 548 15.67 -2.60 -21.26
CA LEU A 548 16.58 -3.24 -22.23
C LEU A 548 18.03 -3.34 -21.72
N LEU A 549 18.42 -2.48 -20.78
CA LEU A 549 19.74 -2.55 -20.12
C LEU A 549 19.79 -3.54 -18.95
N GLY A 550 18.75 -4.35 -18.74
CA GLY A 550 18.70 -5.37 -17.68
C GLY A 550 18.55 -4.74 -16.30
N GLN A 551 17.59 -3.82 -16.13
CA GLN A 551 17.26 -3.26 -14.83
C GLN A 551 15.93 -3.83 -14.36
N ASP A 552 15.99 -4.60 -13.27
CA ASP A 552 14.87 -5.44 -12.79
C ASP A 552 13.88 -4.70 -11.86
N ASP A 553 14.21 -3.46 -11.48
CA ASP A 553 13.45 -2.66 -10.51
C ASP A 553 12.32 -1.81 -11.14
N LEU A 554 12.03 -1.96 -12.44
CA LEU A 554 11.07 -1.10 -13.15
C LEU A 554 9.90 -1.89 -13.72
N LEU A 555 8.71 -1.28 -13.69
CA LEU A 555 7.52 -1.75 -14.42
C LEU A 555 7.15 -0.79 -15.54
N VAL A 556 7.15 -1.27 -16.79
CA VAL A 556 6.75 -0.46 -17.94
C VAL A 556 5.24 -0.55 -18.12
N LEU A 557 4.54 0.53 -17.77
CA LEU A 557 3.09 0.65 -17.92
C LEU A 557 2.75 1.27 -19.27
N ASN A 558 2.22 0.46 -20.18
CA ASN A 558 1.59 0.93 -21.40
C ASN A 558 0.34 0.09 -21.67
N GLN A 559 -0.49 0.50 -22.64
CA GLN A 559 -1.75 -0.20 -22.91
C GLN A 559 -1.54 -1.67 -23.30
N ALA A 560 -0.41 -2.03 -23.90
CA ALA A 560 -0.11 -3.39 -24.27
C ALA A 560 0.21 -4.26 -23.05
N THR A 561 1.09 -3.80 -22.16
CA THR A 561 1.45 -4.53 -20.93
C THR A 561 0.28 -4.65 -19.97
N LEU A 562 -0.49 -3.56 -19.81
CA LEU A 562 -1.70 -3.56 -18.97
C LEU A 562 -2.76 -4.53 -19.51
N ARG A 563 -2.97 -4.57 -20.83
CA ARG A 563 -3.95 -5.51 -21.42
C ARG A 563 -3.55 -6.96 -21.21
N VAL A 564 -2.28 -7.32 -21.43
CA VAL A 564 -1.81 -8.69 -21.16
C VAL A 564 -2.04 -9.04 -19.69
N ALA A 565 -1.63 -8.17 -18.77
CA ALA A 565 -1.80 -8.39 -17.35
C ALA A 565 -3.28 -8.54 -16.94
N ALA A 566 -4.15 -7.64 -17.43
CA ALA A 566 -5.58 -7.64 -17.15
C ALA A 566 -6.26 -8.93 -17.67
N ARG A 567 -5.98 -9.35 -18.90
CA ARG A 567 -6.54 -10.59 -19.47
C ARG A 567 -6.10 -11.85 -18.73
N VAL A 568 -4.83 -11.91 -18.35
CA VAL A 568 -4.29 -13.03 -17.55
C VAL A 568 -4.92 -13.04 -16.16
N ALA A 569 -5.10 -11.87 -15.53
CA ALA A 569 -5.75 -11.73 -14.24
C ALA A 569 -7.28 -11.95 -14.29
N GLY A 570 -7.90 -11.82 -15.47
CA GLY A 570 -9.36 -11.81 -15.64
C GLY A 570 -9.99 -10.52 -15.11
N SER A 571 -9.31 -9.38 -15.23
CA SER A 571 -9.72 -8.08 -14.72
C SER A 571 -9.94 -7.05 -15.85
N GLU A 572 -10.64 -5.95 -15.57
CA GLU A 572 -10.74 -4.80 -16.49
C GLU A 572 -9.69 -3.71 -16.22
N SER A 573 -8.55 -4.08 -15.60
CA SER A 573 -7.56 -3.13 -15.09
C SER A 573 -6.78 -2.37 -16.19
N ASP A 574 -6.90 -2.80 -17.44
CA ASP A 574 -6.40 -2.10 -18.61
C ASP A 574 -7.34 -0.99 -19.09
N ARG A 575 -8.59 -0.98 -18.63
CA ARG A 575 -9.61 0.04 -18.91
C ARG A 575 -9.82 0.97 -17.72
N THR A 576 -9.88 0.41 -16.52
CA THR A 576 -10.14 1.13 -15.26
C THR A 576 -8.95 1.00 -14.30
N ASN A 577 -8.74 1.96 -13.40
CA ASN A 577 -7.73 1.85 -12.33
C ASN A 577 -6.31 1.45 -12.79
N ARG A 578 -5.92 1.87 -14.01
CA ARG A 578 -4.65 1.48 -14.69
C ARG A 578 -3.39 1.73 -13.86
N GLN A 579 -3.37 2.81 -13.08
CA GLN A 579 -2.21 3.19 -12.25
C GLN A 579 -2.17 2.46 -10.90
N THR A 580 -3.20 1.70 -10.55
CA THR A 580 -3.27 0.95 -9.29
C THR A 580 -3.41 -0.53 -9.54
N THR A 581 -4.60 -1.00 -9.92
CA THR A 581 -4.91 -2.43 -10.11
C THR A 581 -4.09 -2.99 -11.28
N GLY A 582 -3.98 -2.24 -12.37
CA GLY A 582 -3.19 -2.67 -13.52
C GLY A 582 -1.69 -2.83 -13.23
N ARG A 583 -1.15 -2.10 -12.24
CA ARG A 583 0.23 -2.29 -11.79
C ARG A 583 0.39 -3.58 -10.98
N VAL A 584 -0.59 -3.91 -10.16
CA VAL A 584 -0.61 -5.14 -9.34
C VAL A 584 -0.69 -6.38 -10.24
N ASP A 585 -1.59 -6.36 -11.23
CA ASP A 585 -1.72 -7.47 -12.18
C ASP A 585 -0.40 -7.68 -12.95
N LEU A 586 0.21 -6.57 -13.41
CA LEU A 586 1.49 -6.63 -14.11
C LEU A 586 2.63 -7.07 -13.19
N SER A 587 2.66 -6.62 -11.94
CA SER A 587 3.72 -6.98 -10.99
C SER A 587 3.73 -8.47 -10.70
N ARG A 588 2.56 -9.12 -10.62
CA ARG A 588 2.43 -10.56 -10.40
C ARG A 588 3.00 -11.38 -11.57
N LEU A 589 2.72 -10.95 -12.80
CA LEU A 589 3.20 -11.60 -14.01
C LEU A 589 4.71 -11.40 -14.23
N VAL A 590 5.23 -10.22 -13.87
CA VAL A 590 6.66 -9.89 -14.03
C VAL A 590 7.52 -10.48 -12.91
N GLY A 591 7.00 -10.58 -11.68
CA GLY A 591 7.76 -11.03 -10.51
C GLY A 591 8.98 -10.14 -10.18
N ALA A 592 9.80 -10.60 -9.25
CA ALA A 592 11.12 -10.06 -8.91
C ALA A 592 12.24 -10.95 -9.49
N GLU A 593 13.52 -10.60 -9.23
CA GLU A 593 14.74 -11.37 -9.62
C GLU A 593 15.34 -11.09 -11.01
N GLU A 594 16.42 -11.81 -11.34
CA GLU A 594 17.35 -11.58 -12.48
C GLU A 594 16.68 -11.64 -13.86
N ASP A 595 15.49 -12.26 -13.96
CA ASP A 595 14.71 -12.33 -15.19
C ASP A 595 13.51 -11.36 -15.23
N ALA A 596 13.32 -10.48 -14.23
CA ALA A 596 12.17 -9.59 -14.20
C ALA A 596 12.14 -8.64 -15.42
N SER A 597 13.27 -8.04 -15.78
CA SER A 597 13.38 -7.21 -16.99
C SER A 597 13.14 -8.01 -18.27
N LEU A 598 13.55 -9.28 -18.30
CA LEU A 598 13.34 -10.20 -19.41
C LEU A 598 11.86 -10.58 -19.58
N ARG A 599 11.17 -10.92 -18.48
CA ARG A 599 9.73 -11.20 -18.47
C ARG A 599 8.92 -9.95 -18.84
N LEU A 600 9.30 -8.77 -18.34
CA LEU A 600 8.64 -7.51 -18.72
C LEU A 600 8.77 -7.22 -20.23
N ALA A 601 9.95 -7.48 -20.81
CA ALA A 601 10.15 -7.39 -22.26
C ALA A 601 9.25 -8.39 -23.00
N ALA A 602 9.12 -9.62 -22.50
CA ALA A 602 8.22 -10.61 -23.06
C ALA A 602 6.76 -10.16 -23.04
N VAL A 603 6.26 -9.63 -21.92
CA VAL A 603 4.90 -9.08 -21.80
C VAL A 603 4.68 -7.95 -22.80
N GLN A 604 5.67 -7.08 -23.03
CA GLN A 604 5.58 -6.04 -24.06
C GLN A 604 5.47 -6.61 -25.47
N VAL A 605 6.29 -7.60 -25.81
CA VAL A 605 6.26 -8.24 -27.12
C VAL A 605 4.90 -8.92 -27.33
N ILE A 606 4.47 -9.75 -26.37
CA ILE A 606 3.15 -10.41 -26.40
C ILE A 606 2.04 -9.38 -26.60
N GLY A 607 2.01 -8.31 -25.80
CA GLY A 607 0.97 -7.28 -25.91
C GLY A 607 0.99 -6.51 -27.24
N ARG A 608 2.12 -6.48 -27.96
CA ARG A 608 2.22 -5.80 -29.25
C ARG A 608 1.93 -6.71 -30.44
N THR A 609 2.22 -8.00 -30.34
CA THR A 609 2.20 -8.91 -31.49
C THR A 609 1.16 -10.03 -31.40
N LEU A 610 0.79 -10.45 -30.19
CA LEU A 610 -0.10 -11.61 -29.98
C LEU A 610 -1.39 -11.19 -29.28
N CYS A 611 -1.29 -10.53 -28.15
CA CYS A 611 -2.42 -10.06 -27.35
C CYS A 611 -2.82 -8.65 -27.78
N THR A 612 -3.28 -8.49 -29.03
CA THR A 612 -3.77 -7.23 -29.59
C THR A 612 -5.17 -6.88 -29.03
N ALA A 613 -5.59 -5.63 -29.23
CA ALA A 613 -6.93 -5.18 -28.83
C ALA A 613 -8.02 -5.81 -29.72
N GLU A 614 -7.72 -5.94 -31.01
CA GLU A 614 -8.55 -6.58 -32.03
C GLU A 614 -7.82 -7.83 -32.52
N ASP A 615 -8.51 -8.96 -32.60
CA ASP A 615 -8.01 -10.25 -33.13
C ASP A 615 -6.73 -10.79 -32.43
N PRO A 616 -6.80 -11.15 -31.13
CA PRO A 616 -5.64 -11.70 -30.43
C PRO A 616 -5.30 -13.11 -30.92
N ASN A 617 -4.02 -13.36 -31.23
CA ASN A 617 -3.52 -14.70 -31.57
C ASN A 617 -3.21 -15.49 -30.28
N CYS A 618 -4.27 -16.02 -29.65
CA CYS A 618 -4.14 -16.80 -28.42
C CYS A 618 -3.43 -18.14 -28.64
N ALA A 619 -3.53 -18.74 -29.84
CA ALA A 619 -2.92 -20.05 -30.14
C ALA A 619 -1.39 -20.03 -30.06
N GLU A 620 -0.75 -18.90 -30.38
CA GLU A 620 0.70 -18.71 -30.30
C GLU A 620 1.17 -18.04 -28.99
N CYS A 621 0.24 -17.72 -28.08
CA CYS A 621 0.55 -17.01 -26.85
C CYS A 621 1.07 -17.97 -25.77
N PRO A 622 2.25 -17.72 -25.15
CA PRO A 622 2.76 -18.58 -24.08
C PRO A 622 1.90 -18.52 -22.81
N LEU A 623 1.02 -17.52 -22.68
CA LEU A 623 0.14 -17.33 -21.53
C LEU A 623 -1.27 -17.91 -21.76
N ALA A 624 -1.50 -18.57 -22.90
CA ALA A 624 -2.82 -19.04 -23.32
C ALA A 624 -3.48 -19.95 -22.27
N ASN A 625 -2.72 -20.88 -21.69
CA ASN A 625 -3.23 -21.88 -20.75
C ASN A 625 -3.65 -21.29 -19.40
N VAL A 626 -3.14 -20.12 -19.03
CA VAL A 626 -3.38 -19.47 -17.73
C VAL A 626 -4.22 -18.19 -17.84
N CYS A 627 -4.55 -17.77 -19.07
CA CYS A 627 -5.40 -16.62 -19.32
C CYS A 627 -6.84 -16.90 -18.85
N ARG A 628 -7.39 -16.00 -18.02
CA ARG A 628 -8.72 -16.14 -17.43
C ARG A 628 -9.84 -15.52 -18.28
N GLU A 629 -9.53 -14.59 -19.18
CA GLU A 629 -10.49 -14.21 -20.22
C GLU A 629 -10.65 -15.36 -21.24
N PRO A 630 -11.89 -15.67 -21.67
CA PRO A 630 -12.15 -16.82 -22.50
C PRO A 630 -11.43 -16.72 -23.85
N GLN A 631 -10.78 -17.81 -24.26
CA GLN A 631 -10.09 -17.89 -25.55
C GLN A 631 -11.00 -17.73 -26.76
N ASP A 632 -12.33 -17.81 -26.61
CA ASP A 632 -13.33 -17.54 -27.66
C ASP A 632 -14.70 -17.21 -27.04
N GLY A 633 -14.79 -16.24 -26.12
CA GLY A 633 -16.08 -15.80 -25.56
C GLY A 633 -16.90 -16.85 -24.79
N THR A 634 -16.31 -18.02 -24.49
CA THR A 634 -16.92 -19.13 -23.76
C THR A 634 -16.03 -19.55 -22.58
N ASP A 635 -16.61 -19.55 -21.39
CA ASP A 635 -15.98 -19.76 -20.08
C ASP A 635 -15.72 -21.25 -19.82
N LEU A 636 -14.47 -21.71 -19.96
CA LEU A 636 -14.08 -23.12 -19.78
C LEU A 636 -13.59 -23.46 -18.36
N ARG A 637 -13.59 -22.51 -17.41
CA ARG A 637 -13.11 -22.79 -16.04
C ARG A 637 -14.19 -22.82 -14.97
N ARG A 638 -15.42 -22.40 -15.29
CA ARG A 638 -16.60 -22.68 -14.44
C ARG A 638 -17.08 -24.14 -14.51
N GLU A 639 -16.83 -24.84 -15.61
CA GLU A 639 -17.27 -26.24 -15.76
C GLU A 639 -16.45 -27.26 -14.96
N ALA A 640 -15.27 -26.88 -14.43
CA ALA A 640 -14.49 -27.75 -13.55
C ALA A 640 -15.00 -27.74 -12.08
N ALA A 641 -15.80 -26.74 -11.69
CA ALA A 641 -16.43 -26.65 -10.37
C ALA A 641 -17.84 -27.27 -10.36
N ASP A 642 -18.54 -27.24 -11.50
CA ASP A 642 -19.87 -27.83 -11.65
C ASP A 642 -19.78 -29.24 -12.25
N GLY A 643 -19.48 -30.23 -11.40
CA GLY A 643 -19.27 -31.63 -11.76
C GLY A 643 -20.36 -32.26 -12.64
N THR A 644 -20.21 -32.14 -13.97
CA THR A 644 -21.08 -32.82 -14.94
C THR A 644 -20.27 -33.51 -16.03
N LEU A 645 -19.53 -34.53 -15.62
CA LEU A 645 -18.97 -35.52 -16.53
C LEU A 645 -20.07 -36.57 -16.82
N LEU A 646 -20.90 -36.33 -17.85
CA LEU A 646 -21.77 -37.37 -18.40
C LEU A 646 -21.97 -37.21 -19.92
N SER A 647 -21.33 -38.13 -20.63
CA SER A 647 -21.75 -38.76 -21.89
C SER A 647 -21.61 -38.04 -23.24
N VAL A 648 -20.65 -38.57 -24.01
CA VAL A 648 -20.83 -39.16 -25.35
C VAL A 648 -20.89 -38.20 -26.57
N LEU A 649 -19.90 -38.44 -27.46
CA LEU A 649 -19.72 -38.10 -28.88
C LEU A 649 -19.11 -36.74 -29.24
#